data_AF-A0A1H9XAY3-F1
#
_entry.id   AF-A0A1H9XAY3-F1
#
_cell.length_a   1.000
_cell.length_b   1.000
_cell.length_c   1.000
_cell.angle_alpha   90.00
_cell.angle_beta   90.00
_cell.angle_gamma   90.00
#
_symmetry.space_group_name_H-M   'P 1'
#
loop_
_entity.id
_entity.type
_entity.pdbx_description
1 polymer ?
#
loop_
_entity_poly.entity_id
_entity_poly.type
_entity_poly.pdbx_seq_one_letter_code
_entity_poly.pdbx_strand_id
1 'polypeptide(L)'
;MSAPATSVGTASSRALRGLSRGADVVLVGVTPRAAPEASAHLAAVLEEVCAPTSVRHLPGGACAALTALADLAETSRDTPLVVAAADLDTDLPALLDLLDRPGVRTATTVVARDGVDRGLEAATLVRVGRDGRAVESVGSPAHVVTAPTHVLLGVLRVAPEHRAEAARLWRAAAAVASDGWGGDVAALAVLALVRGGLRVGAVALGPFRWARGTAGGAGAAGDAWRQRLRGASRGGDGFFSTYAVRPVSRRITAVGLRHDWQPNVVTVVSLLMGVLAALLVATGWWWAWVVAAVVLLLALAVDCVDGEIARFTRRFSPLGAFLDAVGDRVKEYAVLAAVAAVAVREGQPGWPVAIATMVAVTVRHLENDTYDHRIGFARASVADLLPVDATRDLGTEGARTQLAPAPTRSQSAVFWAKKVIHLPIAERYLLIALTLLTRRPLLVLWVLLVATIVAVAWTQGGRVAAVVVGRDRTWASVPRTEGPGHVDEQLDLGPLARAAAVGRGSFWTGLAGVLVLLVAAPLAIWADLPGVALAAAVVGSLMVGQGWQPPLHHPLDWQAPAALWVAESLVVALLVHHTAGVMSAAGYAYLCAVAYHRYDTLYRQRDTGAAPPAWLSTAGLGVDGRLVLLLVVAWLVPGALVPLLWVAAVYLAVLYVAESATGWHRWIAAQNRAAQNKEGAA
;
A
#
# COMPACT_ATOMS: atom_id res chain seq x y z
N MET A 1 2.16 -32.94 -15.34
CA MET A 1 0.79 -33.32 -15.75
C MET A 1 0.25 -32.31 -16.75
N SER A 2 -0.33 -32.75 -17.88
CA SER A 2 -1.02 -31.84 -18.82
C SER A 2 -2.23 -31.21 -18.13
N ALA A 3 -2.26 -29.88 -18.03
CA ALA A 3 -3.34 -29.19 -17.34
C ALA A 3 -4.70 -29.46 -18.02
N PRO A 4 -5.78 -29.67 -17.25
CA PRO A 4 -7.10 -29.87 -17.83
C PRO A 4 -7.49 -28.64 -18.66
N ALA A 5 -8.17 -28.86 -19.79
CA ALA A 5 -8.61 -27.83 -20.75
C ALA A 5 -9.49 -26.72 -20.13
N THR A 6 -9.88 -26.85 -18.86
CA THR A 6 -10.76 -25.96 -18.09
C THR A 6 -10.04 -25.01 -17.13
N SER A 7 -8.71 -25.11 -17.02
CA SER A 7 -7.88 -24.35 -16.09
C SER A 7 -7.65 -22.90 -16.57
N VAL A 8 -7.52 -21.94 -15.64
CA VAL A 8 -7.39 -20.51 -15.96
C VAL A 8 -5.98 -20.14 -16.44
N GLY A 9 -5.89 -19.40 -17.55
CA GLY A 9 -4.64 -18.88 -18.12
C GLY A 9 -3.90 -19.85 -19.04
N THR A 10 -2.91 -19.37 -19.79
CA THR A 10 -2.03 -20.19 -20.65
C THR A 10 -0.86 -20.79 -19.87
N ALA A 11 -0.07 -21.68 -20.50
CA ALA A 11 1.18 -22.19 -19.91
C ALA A 11 2.16 -21.05 -19.55
N SER A 12 2.26 -20.02 -20.40
CA SER A 12 3.08 -18.81 -20.13
C SER A 12 2.64 -18.09 -18.86
N SER A 13 1.33 -17.92 -18.67
CA SER A 13 0.78 -17.24 -17.50
C SER A 13 1.03 -17.98 -16.18
N ARG A 14 1.21 -19.31 -16.26
CA ARG A 14 1.45 -20.21 -15.11
C ARG A 14 2.93 -20.51 -14.87
N ALA A 15 3.80 -20.09 -15.79
CA ALA A 15 5.22 -20.37 -15.74
C ALA A 15 5.86 -19.89 -14.42
N LEU A 16 6.74 -20.73 -13.88
CA LEU A 16 7.57 -20.44 -12.72
C LEU A 16 8.64 -19.39 -13.04
N ARG A 17 9.05 -18.62 -12.02
CA ARG A 17 10.13 -17.62 -12.10
C ARG A 17 11.47 -18.18 -11.63
N GLY A 18 11.46 -19.29 -10.90
CA GLY A 18 12.66 -20.00 -10.47
C GLY A 18 13.31 -19.41 -9.22
N LEU A 19 12.57 -18.70 -8.37
CA LEU A 19 13.13 -18.06 -7.16
C LEU A 19 13.44 -19.05 -6.01
N SER A 20 12.96 -20.29 -6.13
CA SER A 20 13.38 -21.42 -5.29
C SER A 20 13.96 -22.58 -6.12
N ARG A 21 14.40 -22.30 -7.35
CA ARG A 21 15.02 -23.30 -8.21
C ARG A 21 16.32 -23.80 -7.57
N GLY A 22 16.54 -25.10 -7.55
CA GLY A 22 17.71 -25.72 -6.91
C GLY A 22 17.66 -25.74 -5.38
N ALA A 23 16.53 -25.38 -4.77
CA ALA A 23 16.43 -25.38 -3.31
C ALA A 23 16.58 -26.79 -2.74
N ASP A 24 17.24 -26.90 -1.59
CA ASP A 24 17.20 -28.13 -0.79
C ASP A 24 15.77 -28.28 -0.24
N VAL A 25 15.13 -29.43 -0.47
CA VAL A 25 13.75 -29.67 -0.04
C VAL A 25 13.71 -30.78 1.01
N VAL A 26 13.05 -30.48 2.12
CA VAL A 26 12.94 -31.39 3.27
C VAL A 26 11.50 -31.53 3.72
N LEU A 27 11.06 -32.78 3.87
CA LEU A 27 9.81 -33.15 4.51
C LEU A 27 10.06 -33.59 5.96
N VAL A 28 9.35 -32.97 6.89
CA VAL A 28 9.48 -33.20 8.34
C VAL A 28 8.13 -33.61 8.97
N GLY A 29 8.14 -34.42 10.02
CA GLY A 29 6.92 -34.84 10.73
C GLY A 29 6.52 -36.29 10.44
N VAL A 30 5.24 -36.62 10.67
CA VAL A 30 4.73 -38.01 10.78
C VAL A 30 5.23 -38.85 9.61
N THR A 31 5.75 -40.05 9.93
CA THR A 31 6.35 -40.97 8.96
C THR A 31 5.47 -41.11 7.72
N PRO A 32 6.04 -41.22 6.51
CA PRO A 32 5.29 -41.38 5.25
C PRO A 32 4.19 -42.44 5.32
N ARG A 33 4.31 -43.44 6.21
CA ARG A 33 3.32 -44.49 6.46
C ARG A 33 1.96 -44.01 6.98
N ALA A 34 1.87 -42.85 7.64
CA ALA A 34 0.60 -42.37 8.23
C ALA A 34 -0.26 -41.52 7.28
N ALA A 35 0.37 -40.88 6.28
CA ALA A 35 -0.29 -40.07 5.27
C ALA A 35 0.47 -40.13 3.92
N PRO A 36 0.62 -41.33 3.32
CA PRO A 36 1.52 -41.54 2.18
C PRO A 36 1.11 -40.74 0.94
N GLU A 37 -0.19 -40.61 0.70
CA GLU A 37 -0.71 -39.88 -0.47
C GLU A 37 -0.46 -38.38 -0.38
N ALA A 38 -0.73 -37.76 0.78
CA ALA A 38 -0.46 -36.34 1.02
C ALA A 38 1.03 -36.03 0.90
N SER A 39 1.88 -36.87 1.49
CA SER A 39 3.33 -36.71 1.45
C SER A 39 3.88 -36.81 0.02
N ALA A 40 3.42 -37.79 -0.75
CA ALA A 40 3.81 -37.97 -2.14
C ALA A 40 3.31 -36.81 -3.03
N HIS A 41 2.08 -36.33 -2.81
CA HIS A 41 1.54 -35.19 -3.53
C HIS A 41 2.37 -33.92 -3.28
N LEU A 42 2.65 -33.61 -2.00
CA LEU A 42 3.45 -32.45 -1.64
C LEU A 42 4.88 -32.54 -2.18
N ALA A 43 5.52 -33.72 -2.13
CA ALA A 43 6.84 -33.94 -2.70
C ALA A 43 6.84 -33.60 -4.20
N ALA A 44 5.88 -34.09 -4.97
CA ALA A 44 5.76 -33.80 -6.40
C ALA A 44 5.56 -32.29 -6.67
N VAL A 45 4.74 -31.61 -5.86
CA VAL A 45 4.54 -30.15 -5.95
C VAL A 45 5.85 -29.38 -5.69
N LEU A 46 6.59 -29.76 -4.65
CA LEU A 46 7.85 -29.09 -4.30
C LEU A 46 8.95 -29.37 -5.32
N GLU A 47 9.02 -30.58 -5.86
CA GLU A 47 9.93 -30.93 -6.96
C GLU A 47 9.64 -30.08 -8.19
N GLU A 48 8.37 -29.87 -8.56
CA GLU A 48 8.00 -29.02 -9.70
C GLU A 48 8.50 -27.57 -9.52
N VAL A 49 8.37 -26.99 -8.32
CA VAL A 49 8.81 -25.60 -8.05
C VAL A 49 10.33 -25.48 -7.94
N CYS A 50 10.97 -26.46 -7.33
CA CYS A 50 12.37 -26.37 -6.90
C CYS A 50 13.35 -27.11 -7.82
N ALA A 51 12.89 -27.78 -8.88
CA ALA A 51 13.74 -28.57 -9.76
C ALA A 51 14.96 -27.80 -10.35
N PRO A 52 16.16 -28.41 -10.45
CA PRO A 52 16.48 -29.76 -10.00
C PRO A 52 16.63 -29.81 -8.46
N THR A 53 15.94 -30.75 -7.82
CA THR A 53 16.04 -30.99 -6.37
C THR A 53 15.77 -32.47 -6.07
N SER A 54 16.12 -32.91 -4.87
CA SER A 54 15.72 -34.21 -4.31
C SER A 54 15.02 -33.97 -2.98
N VAL A 55 13.81 -34.49 -2.81
CA VAL A 55 13.08 -34.37 -1.54
C VAL A 55 13.61 -35.36 -0.52
N ARG A 56 14.05 -34.87 0.64
CA ARG A 56 14.56 -35.70 1.74
C ARG A 56 13.56 -35.75 2.88
N HIS A 57 13.37 -36.92 3.47
CA HIS A 57 12.59 -37.08 4.69
C HIS A 57 13.51 -37.11 5.91
N LEU A 58 13.18 -36.31 6.92
CA LEU A 58 13.90 -36.32 8.20
C LEU A 58 13.24 -37.22 9.25
N PRO A 59 14.00 -37.66 10.27
CA PRO A 59 13.47 -38.48 11.36
C PRO A 59 12.35 -37.77 12.14
N GLY A 60 11.49 -38.56 12.80
CA GLY A 60 10.24 -38.09 13.44
C GLY A 60 10.34 -37.52 14.86
N GLY A 61 11.53 -37.13 15.34
CA GLY A 61 11.73 -36.58 16.70
C GLY A 61 12.33 -35.17 16.68
N ALA A 62 11.91 -34.29 17.60
CA ALA A 62 12.26 -32.87 17.60
C ALA A 62 13.78 -32.61 17.58
N CYS A 63 14.53 -33.20 18.52
CA CYS A 63 15.98 -33.03 18.61
C CYS A 63 16.69 -33.50 17.32
N ALA A 64 16.44 -34.75 16.91
CA ALA A 64 17.09 -35.34 15.73
C ALA A 64 16.75 -34.58 14.44
N ALA A 65 15.51 -34.15 14.26
CA ALA A 65 15.08 -33.42 13.08
C ALA A 65 15.65 -31.99 13.04
N LEU A 66 15.69 -31.27 14.17
CA LEU A 66 16.30 -29.94 14.25
C LEU A 66 17.82 -30.00 14.02
N THR A 67 18.51 -31.01 14.55
CA THR A 67 19.94 -31.24 14.24
C THR A 67 20.15 -31.49 12.76
N ALA A 68 19.36 -32.37 12.14
CA ALA A 68 19.50 -32.66 10.71
C ALA A 68 19.14 -31.45 9.82
N LEU A 69 18.16 -30.63 10.22
CA LEU A 69 17.87 -29.35 9.56
C LEU A 69 19.05 -28.38 9.66
N ALA A 70 19.69 -28.30 10.83
CA ALA A 70 20.85 -27.44 11.02
C ALA A 70 22.04 -27.88 10.15
N ASP A 71 22.34 -29.18 10.12
CA ASP A 71 23.41 -29.72 9.30
C ASP A 71 23.15 -29.46 7.81
N LEU A 72 21.92 -29.70 7.35
CA LEU A 72 21.55 -29.39 5.96
C LEU A 72 21.65 -27.90 5.67
N ALA A 73 21.20 -27.03 6.56
CA ALA A 73 21.33 -25.59 6.37
C ALA A 73 22.79 -25.14 6.21
N GLU A 74 23.75 -25.84 6.80
CA GLU A 74 25.18 -25.55 6.60
C GLU A 74 25.77 -26.08 5.29
N THR A 75 25.23 -27.17 4.73
CA THR A 75 25.81 -27.83 3.55
C THR A 75 25.83 -26.98 2.27
N SER A 76 24.91 -26.02 2.13
CA SER A 76 24.82 -25.13 0.97
C SER A 76 24.48 -23.72 1.44
N ARG A 77 25.10 -22.71 0.82
CA ARG A 77 24.84 -21.29 1.12
C ARG A 77 24.28 -20.50 -0.06
N ASP A 78 24.23 -21.11 -1.23
CA ASP A 78 23.90 -20.44 -2.48
C ASP A 78 22.46 -20.72 -2.94
N THR A 79 21.86 -21.79 -2.43
CA THR A 79 20.47 -22.17 -2.72
C THR A 79 19.56 -22.02 -1.51
N PRO A 80 18.25 -21.73 -1.70
CA PRO A 80 17.30 -21.70 -0.59
C PRO A 80 17.13 -23.08 0.05
N LEU A 81 16.63 -23.11 1.28
CA LEU A 81 16.19 -24.33 1.95
C LEU A 81 14.68 -24.26 2.18
N VAL A 82 13.95 -25.29 1.74
CA VAL A 82 12.50 -25.43 1.92
C VAL A 82 12.22 -26.57 2.90
N VAL A 83 11.57 -26.25 4.01
CA VAL A 83 11.12 -27.20 5.03
C VAL A 83 9.60 -27.27 4.97
N ALA A 84 9.03 -28.46 4.77
CA ALA A 84 7.60 -28.63 4.72
C ALA A 84 7.13 -29.80 5.59
N ALA A 85 5.97 -29.65 6.21
CA ALA A 85 5.34 -30.71 6.97
C ALA A 85 4.90 -31.85 6.03
N ALA A 86 5.33 -33.08 6.31
CA ALA A 86 5.11 -34.23 5.45
C ALA A 86 3.63 -34.62 5.31
N ASP A 87 2.77 -34.17 6.24
CA ASP A 87 1.34 -34.43 6.29
C ASP A 87 0.49 -33.29 5.68
N LEU A 88 1.13 -32.26 5.10
CA LEU A 88 0.44 -31.18 4.41
C LEU A 88 -0.02 -31.64 3.02
N ASP A 89 -1.30 -31.45 2.72
CA ASP A 89 -1.88 -31.61 1.39
C ASP A 89 -2.39 -30.26 0.87
N THR A 90 -1.78 -29.76 -0.20
CA THR A 90 -2.18 -28.52 -0.89
C THR A 90 -1.66 -28.52 -2.33
N ASP A 91 -2.21 -27.64 -3.17
CA ASP A 91 -1.87 -27.56 -4.59
C ASP A 91 -0.72 -26.57 -4.85
N LEU A 92 0.03 -26.81 -5.93
CA LEU A 92 1.11 -25.94 -6.41
C LEU A 92 0.80 -24.43 -6.35
N PRO A 93 -0.33 -23.92 -6.91
CA PRO A 93 -0.62 -22.49 -6.92
C PRO A 93 -0.68 -21.83 -5.54
N ALA A 94 -0.97 -22.61 -4.50
CA ALA A 94 -1.07 -22.14 -3.11
C ALA A 94 0.29 -21.79 -2.52
N LEU A 95 1.37 -22.45 -2.98
CA LEU A 95 2.73 -22.25 -2.47
C LEU A 95 3.51 -21.21 -3.28
N LEU A 96 3.01 -20.77 -4.43
CA LEU A 96 3.74 -19.88 -5.33
C LEU A 96 4.02 -18.49 -4.74
N ASP A 97 3.15 -17.99 -3.86
CA ASP A 97 3.38 -16.70 -3.18
C ASP A 97 4.47 -16.78 -2.11
N LEU A 98 4.77 -17.98 -1.60
CA LEU A 98 5.88 -18.22 -0.68
C LEU A 98 7.17 -18.55 -1.45
N LEU A 99 7.09 -19.46 -2.41
CA LEU A 99 8.26 -20.10 -3.03
C LEU A 99 8.76 -19.39 -4.28
N ASP A 100 7.90 -18.63 -4.96
CA ASP A 100 8.23 -18.13 -6.31
C ASP A 100 7.72 -16.71 -6.55
N ARG A 101 7.65 -15.92 -5.47
CA ARG A 101 7.32 -14.49 -5.50
C ARG A 101 8.57 -13.64 -5.21
N PRO A 102 8.86 -12.62 -6.05
CA PRO A 102 9.97 -11.70 -5.80
C PRO A 102 9.85 -11.00 -4.45
N GLY A 103 10.98 -10.81 -3.77
CA GLY A 103 11.05 -10.09 -2.48
C GLY A 103 10.73 -10.95 -1.24
N VAL A 104 10.23 -12.18 -1.41
CA VAL A 104 10.08 -13.12 -0.29
C VAL A 104 11.46 -13.67 0.07
N ARG A 105 11.90 -13.45 1.32
CA ARG A 105 13.14 -13.99 1.88
C ARG A 105 12.85 -15.22 2.73
N THR A 106 13.23 -15.22 4.00
CA THR A 106 12.80 -16.26 4.95
C THR A 106 11.37 -16.00 5.38
N ALA A 107 10.48 -16.93 5.10
CA ALA A 107 9.05 -16.77 5.36
C ALA A 107 8.34 -18.12 5.49
N THR A 108 7.17 -18.10 6.12
CA THR A 108 6.30 -19.26 6.26
C THR A 108 4.87 -18.93 5.85
N THR A 109 4.12 -19.95 5.44
CA THR A 109 2.71 -19.80 5.08
C THR A 109 1.82 -19.85 6.33
N VAL A 110 0.93 -18.87 6.45
CA VAL A 110 -0.05 -18.75 7.53
C VAL A 110 -1.47 -18.71 6.98
N VAL A 111 -2.42 -19.20 7.76
CA VAL A 111 -3.85 -19.24 7.42
C VAL A 111 -4.61 -18.44 8.47
N ALA A 112 -5.36 -17.42 8.03
CA ALA A 112 -6.23 -16.67 8.92
C ALA A 112 -7.42 -17.52 9.37
N ARG A 113 -8.12 -17.12 10.44
CA ARG A 113 -9.23 -17.91 11.02
C ARG A 113 -10.28 -18.32 10.00
N ASP A 114 -10.60 -17.45 9.05
CA ASP A 114 -11.59 -17.65 8.00
C ASP A 114 -11.19 -18.71 6.97
N GLY A 115 -9.90 -19.10 6.91
CA GLY A 115 -9.41 -20.19 6.07
C GLY A 115 -9.36 -21.56 6.75
N VAL A 116 -9.92 -21.70 7.96
CA VAL A 116 -9.94 -22.96 8.73
C VAL A 116 -11.38 -23.43 8.92
N ASP A 117 -11.75 -24.51 8.23
CA ASP A 117 -13.13 -25.05 8.24
C ASP A 117 -13.31 -26.15 9.30
N ARG A 118 -12.25 -26.91 9.58
CA ARG A 118 -12.25 -28.05 10.51
C ARG A 118 -10.94 -28.20 11.25
N GLY A 119 -10.96 -28.91 12.38
CA GLY A 119 -9.77 -29.33 13.12
C GLY A 119 -8.94 -28.19 13.70
N LEU A 120 -9.56 -27.06 14.08
CA LEU A 120 -8.86 -25.89 14.59
C LEU A 120 -8.11 -26.19 15.90
N GLU A 121 -8.66 -27.08 16.72
CA GLU A 121 -8.09 -27.55 17.98
C GLU A 121 -6.77 -28.31 17.82
N ALA A 122 -6.55 -28.93 16.66
CA ALA A 122 -5.30 -29.64 16.34
C ALA A 122 -4.31 -28.74 15.57
N ALA A 123 -4.70 -27.51 15.25
CA ALA A 123 -3.91 -26.62 14.42
C ALA A 123 -2.86 -25.86 15.25
N THR A 124 -1.65 -25.73 14.70
CA THR A 124 -0.59 -24.94 15.32
C THR A 124 -0.92 -23.44 15.24
N LEU A 125 -1.20 -22.83 16.38
CA LEU A 125 -1.51 -21.40 16.48
C LEU A 125 -0.25 -20.54 16.34
N VAL A 126 -0.39 -19.38 15.70
CA VAL A 126 0.68 -18.38 15.61
C VAL A 126 0.13 -16.97 15.81
N ARG A 127 0.97 -16.08 16.33
CA ARG A 127 0.73 -14.64 16.31
C ARG A 127 1.56 -14.03 15.20
N VAL A 128 0.87 -13.52 14.19
CA VAL A 128 1.42 -12.62 13.17
C VAL A 128 1.29 -11.19 13.67
N GLY A 129 2.31 -10.37 13.45
CA GLY A 129 2.33 -8.98 13.86
C GLY A 129 1.23 -8.15 13.21
N ARG A 130 0.96 -6.97 13.79
CA ARG A 130 -0.18 -6.13 13.39
C ARG A 130 -0.07 -5.59 11.97
N ASP A 131 1.14 -5.44 11.43
CA ASP A 131 1.40 -5.10 10.04
C ASP A 131 1.14 -6.27 9.07
N GLY A 132 0.90 -7.48 9.59
CA GLY A 132 0.67 -8.69 8.81
C GLY A 132 1.92 -9.24 8.11
N ARG A 133 3.12 -8.75 8.46
CA ARG A 133 4.33 -9.02 7.66
C ARG A 133 5.22 -10.13 8.21
N ALA A 134 5.25 -10.35 9.52
CA ALA A 134 6.09 -11.39 10.12
C ALA A 134 5.40 -12.12 11.26
N VAL A 135 5.87 -13.34 11.51
CA VAL A 135 5.46 -14.16 12.65
C VAL A 135 6.21 -13.68 13.89
N GLU A 136 5.48 -13.38 14.96
CA GLU A 136 6.01 -12.91 16.24
C GLU A 136 6.09 -14.04 17.27
N SER A 137 5.16 -14.99 17.22
CA SER A 137 5.11 -16.12 18.16
C SER A 137 4.49 -17.35 17.51
N VAL A 138 4.98 -18.53 17.88
CA VAL A 138 4.58 -19.83 17.34
C VAL A 138 4.23 -20.78 18.49
N GLY A 139 3.16 -21.54 18.31
CA GLY A 139 2.66 -22.48 19.31
C GLY A 139 3.26 -23.87 19.15
N SER A 140 3.19 -24.62 20.24
CA SER A 140 3.37 -26.08 20.28
C SER A 140 2.71 -26.60 21.57
N PRO A 141 2.62 -27.91 21.81
CA PRO A 141 2.20 -28.44 23.12
C PRO A 141 2.92 -27.84 24.33
N ALA A 142 4.20 -27.46 24.20
CA ALA A 142 4.98 -26.82 25.27
C ALA A 142 5.01 -25.28 25.21
N HIS A 143 4.50 -24.67 24.14
CA HIS A 143 4.70 -23.25 23.85
C HIS A 143 3.36 -22.55 23.63
N VAL A 144 2.99 -21.67 24.58
CA VAL A 144 1.73 -20.94 24.57
C VAL A 144 1.87 -19.64 23.78
N VAL A 145 0.98 -19.47 22.79
CA VAL A 145 0.84 -18.22 22.03
C VAL A 145 -0.24 -17.36 22.65
N THR A 146 0.12 -16.13 23.02
CA THR A 146 -0.87 -15.13 23.45
C THR A 146 -1.43 -14.37 22.25
N ALA A 147 -2.71 -14.03 22.33
CA ALA A 147 -3.50 -13.38 21.28
C ALA A 147 -3.23 -13.92 19.86
N PRO A 148 -3.32 -15.25 19.63
CA PRO A 148 -3.04 -15.81 18.31
C PRO A 148 -3.96 -15.21 17.26
N THR A 149 -3.43 -15.05 16.05
CA THR A 149 -4.11 -14.40 14.92
C THR A 149 -4.26 -15.32 13.71
N HIS A 150 -3.41 -16.33 13.59
CA HIS A 150 -3.38 -17.25 12.45
C HIS A 150 -3.05 -18.68 12.91
N VAL A 151 -3.15 -19.61 11.96
CA VAL A 151 -2.65 -20.99 12.03
C VAL A 151 -1.42 -21.12 11.12
N LEU A 152 -0.43 -21.88 11.56
CA LEU A 152 0.74 -22.24 10.74
C LEU A 152 0.40 -23.38 9.78
N LEU A 153 0.67 -23.19 8.50
CA LEU A 153 0.46 -24.23 7.50
C LEU A 153 1.54 -25.32 7.53
N GLY A 154 2.76 -24.97 7.92
CA GLY A 154 3.88 -25.90 8.01
C GLY A 154 4.79 -25.93 6.79
N VAL A 155 4.85 -24.86 5.98
CA VAL A 155 5.87 -24.67 4.93
C VAL A 155 6.71 -23.45 5.26
N LEU A 156 8.02 -23.61 5.31
CA LEU A 156 9.02 -22.59 5.59
C LEU A 156 10.01 -22.56 4.42
N ARG A 157 10.23 -21.37 3.87
CA ARG A 157 11.34 -21.08 2.98
C ARG A 157 12.40 -20.31 3.77
N VAL A 158 13.64 -20.76 3.74
CA VAL A 158 14.81 -20.08 4.29
C VAL A 158 15.64 -19.55 3.12
N ALA A 159 15.86 -18.23 3.09
CA ALA A 159 16.68 -17.60 2.08
C ALA A 159 18.15 -18.02 2.22
N PRO A 160 18.93 -18.11 1.12
CA PRO A 160 20.33 -18.53 1.16
C PRO A 160 21.16 -17.73 2.19
N GLU A 161 20.98 -16.41 2.23
CA GLU A 161 21.68 -15.52 3.16
C GLU A 161 21.36 -15.75 4.64
N HIS A 162 20.26 -16.45 4.95
CA HIS A 162 19.82 -16.73 6.32
C HIS A 162 20.11 -18.17 6.75
N ARG A 163 20.66 -19.03 5.88
CA ARG A 163 20.87 -20.46 6.20
C ARG A 163 21.85 -20.67 7.35
N ALA A 164 22.97 -19.95 7.37
CA ALA A 164 23.95 -20.07 8.45
C ALA A 164 23.36 -19.69 9.82
N GLU A 165 22.57 -18.63 9.86
CA GLU A 165 21.88 -18.21 11.08
C GLU A 165 20.78 -19.19 11.48
N ALA A 166 20.00 -19.69 10.52
CA ALA A 166 19.01 -20.73 10.76
C ALA A 166 19.64 -22.01 11.34
N ALA A 167 20.79 -22.44 10.82
CA ALA A 167 21.52 -23.59 11.35
C ALA A 167 21.90 -23.40 12.82
N ARG A 168 22.47 -22.24 13.16
CA ARG A 168 22.84 -21.89 14.55
C ARG A 168 21.65 -21.97 15.49
N LEU A 169 20.53 -21.36 15.09
CA LEU A 169 19.30 -21.33 15.90
C LEU A 169 18.67 -22.71 16.05
N TRP A 170 18.66 -23.53 15.00
CA TRP A 170 18.16 -24.91 15.08
C TRP A 170 19.06 -25.82 15.92
N ARG A 171 20.39 -25.66 15.91
CA ARG A 171 21.27 -26.39 16.84
C ARG A 171 21.02 -26.02 18.29
N ALA A 172 20.88 -24.72 18.57
CA ALA A 172 20.54 -24.25 19.91
C ALA A 172 19.20 -24.83 20.38
N ALA A 173 18.20 -24.89 19.51
CA ALA A 173 16.92 -25.52 19.78
C ALA A 173 17.03 -27.04 20.00
N ALA A 174 17.81 -27.75 19.17
CA ALA A 174 18.00 -29.19 19.30
C ALA A 174 18.64 -29.59 20.63
N ALA A 175 19.55 -28.75 21.16
CA ALA A 175 20.25 -29.01 22.42
C ALA A 175 19.34 -29.02 23.66
N VAL A 176 18.19 -28.35 23.58
CA VAL A 176 17.21 -28.25 24.70
C VAL A 176 15.85 -28.85 24.33
N ALA A 177 15.72 -29.44 23.15
CA ALA A 177 14.49 -30.06 22.68
C ALA A 177 14.12 -31.26 23.58
N SER A 178 12.85 -31.36 23.92
CA SER A 178 12.29 -32.46 24.72
C SER A 178 11.07 -33.06 24.02
N ASP A 179 10.69 -34.29 24.40
CA ASP A 179 9.50 -34.94 23.85
C ASP A 179 8.20 -34.16 24.12
N GLY A 180 8.18 -33.35 25.19
CA GLY A 180 7.05 -32.49 25.54
C GLY A 180 6.77 -31.36 24.55
N TRP A 181 7.72 -31.03 23.66
CA TRP A 181 7.52 -30.04 22.60
C TRP A 181 6.58 -30.52 21.48
N GLY A 182 6.26 -31.82 21.44
CA GLY A 182 5.40 -32.42 20.42
C GLY A 182 6.11 -32.74 19.11
N GLY A 183 5.36 -33.36 18.19
CA GLY A 183 5.89 -33.89 16.92
C GLY A 183 5.86 -32.94 15.72
N ASP A 184 5.38 -31.70 15.87
CA ASP A 184 5.31 -30.73 14.78
C ASP A 184 6.68 -30.05 14.56
N VAL A 185 7.59 -30.76 13.91
CA VAL A 185 8.94 -30.26 13.61
C VAL A 185 8.92 -29.00 12.74
N ALA A 186 7.96 -28.87 11.81
CA ALA A 186 7.84 -27.68 10.98
C ALA A 186 7.53 -26.44 11.83
N ALA A 187 6.64 -26.56 12.82
CA ALA A 187 6.37 -25.51 13.78
C ALA A 187 7.58 -25.19 14.66
N LEU A 188 8.27 -26.21 15.17
CA LEU A 188 9.46 -26.03 16.01
C LEU A 188 10.61 -25.35 15.25
N ALA A 189 10.76 -25.66 13.95
CA ALA A 189 11.72 -25.00 13.09
C ALA A 189 11.41 -23.50 12.97
N VAL A 190 10.14 -23.12 12.73
CA VAL A 190 9.74 -21.70 12.68
C VAL A 190 9.90 -21.02 14.05
N LEU A 191 9.48 -21.70 15.14
CA LEU A 191 9.59 -21.23 16.52
C LEU A 191 11.04 -20.84 16.87
N ALA A 192 11.99 -21.72 16.58
CA ALA A 192 13.41 -21.48 16.86
C ALA A 192 13.95 -20.26 16.12
N LEU A 193 13.55 -20.07 14.85
CA LEU A 193 13.95 -18.89 14.07
C LEU A 193 13.37 -17.60 14.64
N VAL A 194 12.08 -17.59 14.94
CA VAL A 194 11.37 -16.42 15.48
C VAL A 194 11.94 -16.04 16.84
N ARG A 195 12.12 -17.01 17.75
CA ARG A 195 12.67 -16.76 19.10
C ARG A 195 14.14 -16.36 19.10
N GLY A 196 14.89 -16.87 18.13
CA GLY A 196 16.29 -16.50 17.89
C GLY A 196 16.49 -15.14 17.25
N GLY A 197 15.42 -14.44 16.86
CA GLY A 197 15.48 -13.11 16.27
C GLY A 197 15.60 -13.06 14.76
N LEU A 198 15.60 -14.21 14.08
CA LEU A 198 15.54 -14.25 12.63
C LEU A 198 14.12 -13.88 12.18
N ARG A 199 13.97 -12.78 11.44
CA ARG A 199 12.66 -12.33 10.94
C ARG A 199 12.09 -13.35 9.95
N VAL A 200 11.02 -14.05 10.36
CA VAL A 200 10.26 -14.95 9.49
C VAL A 200 9.02 -14.22 8.96
N GLY A 201 9.00 -13.97 7.65
CA GLY A 201 7.83 -13.38 6.99
C GLY A 201 6.58 -14.24 7.11
N ALA A 202 5.41 -13.61 7.23
CA ALA A 202 4.11 -14.27 7.24
C ALA A 202 3.47 -14.12 5.85
N VAL A 203 3.41 -15.21 5.09
CA VAL A 203 2.75 -15.23 3.78
C VAL A 203 1.36 -15.83 3.96
N ALA A 204 0.33 -15.02 3.78
CA ALA A 204 -1.04 -15.52 3.82
C ALA A 204 -1.27 -16.54 2.69
N LEU A 205 -1.79 -17.72 3.02
CA LEU A 205 -2.12 -18.76 2.03
C LEU A 205 -3.05 -18.19 0.96
N GLY A 206 -4.10 -17.48 1.36
CA GLY A 206 -5.15 -17.02 0.47
C GLY A 206 -6.29 -18.04 0.37
N PRO A 207 -7.10 -18.01 -0.69
CA PRO A 207 -8.34 -18.79 -0.79
C PRO A 207 -8.11 -20.22 -1.30
N PHE A 208 -7.03 -20.87 -0.87
CA PHE A 208 -6.65 -22.20 -1.35
C PHE A 208 -7.11 -23.34 -0.45
N ARG A 209 -7.30 -24.52 -1.05
CA ARG A 209 -7.49 -25.76 -0.32
C ARG A 209 -6.21 -26.12 0.43
N TRP A 210 -6.36 -26.58 1.66
CA TRP A 210 -5.28 -27.21 2.40
C TRP A 210 -5.82 -28.19 3.43
N ALA A 211 -5.01 -29.20 3.78
CA ALA A 211 -5.26 -30.09 4.90
C ALA A 211 -3.94 -30.44 5.59
N ARG A 212 -3.97 -30.56 6.92
CA ARG A 212 -2.83 -30.98 7.74
C ARG A 212 -3.36 -31.67 9.00
N GLY A 213 -3.05 -32.95 9.17
CA GLY A 213 -3.72 -33.79 10.17
C GLY A 213 -5.24 -33.71 10.05
N THR A 214 -5.92 -33.38 11.16
CA THR A 214 -7.39 -33.18 11.18
C THR A 214 -7.80 -31.76 10.79
N ALA A 215 -6.87 -30.81 10.74
CA ALA A 215 -7.10 -29.42 10.38
C ALA A 215 -7.18 -29.24 8.86
N GLY A 216 -7.97 -28.28 8.39
CA GLY A 216 -7.97 -27.92 6.97
C GLY A 216 -9.02 -26.89 6.59
N GLY A 217 -8.92 -26.46 5.33
CA GLY A 217 -9.87 -25.56 4.68
C GLY A 217 -10.13 -26.01 3.24
N ALA A 218 -11.38 -25.96 2.82
CA ALA A 218 -11.80 -26.34 1.46
C ALA A 218 -11.31 -25.35 0.39
N GLY A 219 -10.96 -24.12 0.79
CA GLY A 219 -10.61 -23.04 -0.12
C GLY A 219 -11.82 -22.51 -0.90
N ALA A 220 -11.58 -21.61 -1.85
CA ALA A 220 -12.65 -21.09 -2.70
C ALA A 220 -13.04 -22.09 -3.79
N ALA A 221 -14.29 -22.01 -4.24
CA ALA A 221 -14.80 -22.90 -5.29
C ALA A 221 -14.01 -22.78 -6.62
N GLY A 222 -13.69 -23.93 -7.21
CA GLY A 222 -12.97 -24.08 -8.48
C GLY A 222 -11.67 -24.87 -8.30
N ASP A 223 -10.98 -25.13 -9.41
CA ASP A 223 -9.62 -25.70 -9.40
C ASP A 223 -8.60 -24.72 -8.77
N ALA A 224 -7.39 -25.22 -8.48
CA ALA A 224 -6.33 -24.46 -7.84
C ALA A 224 -5.93 -23.17 -8.60
N TRP A 225 -6.01 -23.17 -9.94
CA TRP A 225 -5.71 -21.98 -10.74
C TRP A 225 -6.86 -20.96 -10.73
N ARG A 226 -8.11 -21.38 -10.60
CA ARG A 226 -9.25 -20.48 -10.31
C ARG A 226 -9.14 -19.89 -8.91
N GLN A 227 -8.70 -20.68 -7.92
CA GLN A 227 -8.39 -20.16 -6.59
C GLN A 227 -7.25 -19.13 -6.66
N ARG A 228 -6.21 -19.39 -7.45
CA ARG A 228 -5.11 -18.42 -7.70
C ARG A 228 -5.63 -17.11 -8.29
N LEU A 229 -6.53 -17.15 -9.26
CA LEU A 229 -7.16 -15.94 -9.80
C LEU A 229 -7.95 -15.16 -8.73
N ARG A 230 -8.66 -15.85 -7.83
CA ARG A 230 -9.35 -15.18 -6.72
C ARG A 230 -8.36 -14.56 -5.72
N GLY A 231 -7.30 -15.29 -5.39
CA GLY A 231 -6.22 -14.82 -4.50
C GLY A 231 -5.38 -13.69 -5.10
N ALA A 232 -5.37 -13.57 -6.43
CA ALA A 232 -4.71 -12.47 -7.13
C ALA A 232 -5.46 -11.13 -7.03
N SER A 233 -6.72 -11.09 -6.57
CA SER A 233 -7.43 -9.83 -6.25
C SER A 233 -6.87 -9.19 -4.98
N ARG A 234 -6.87 -7.85 -4.89
CA ARG A 234 -6.26 -7.15 -3.74
C ARG A 234 -7.14 -7.29 -2.51
N GLY A 235 -6.54 -7.64 -1.38
CA GLY A 235 -7.24 -7.64 -0.09
C GLY A 235 -7.39 -6.22 0.47
N GLY A 236 -8.40 -6.01 1.33
CA GLY A 236 -8.59 -4.76 2.07
C GLY A 236 -9.27 -3.61 1.30
N ASP A 237 -9.79 -3.90 0.11
CA ASP A 237 -10.53 -3.01 -0.77
C ASP A 237 -11.76 -2.34 -0.13
N GLY A 238 -12.28 -1.31 -0.80
CA GLY A 238 -13.58 -0.70 -0.48
C GLY A 238 -14.75 -1.67 -0.70
N PHE A 239 -15.93 -1.32 -0.19
CA PHE A 239 -17.15 -2.10 -0.33
C PHE A 239 -17.52 -2.29 -1.80
N PHE A 240 -17.55 -1.20 -2.57
CA PHE A 240 -17.94 -1.26 -3.98
C PHE A 240 -16.94 -2.07 -4.81
N SER A 241 -15.64 -1.90 -4.54
CA SER A 241 -14.61 -2.71 -5.20
C SER A 241 -14.81 -4.21 -4.90
N THR A 242 -14.96 -4.56 -3.62
CA THR A 242 -15.06 -5.96 -3.17
C THR A 242 -16.26 -6.68 -3.76
N TYR A 243 -17.44 -6.04 -3.74
CA TYR A 243 -18.70 -6.71 -4.08
C TYR A 243 -19.18 -6.48 -5.51
N ALA A 244 -18.75 -5.41 -6.20
CA ALA A 244 -19.19 -5.11 -7.56
C ALA A 244 -18.03 -5.18 -8.57
N VAL A 245 -16.92 -4.50 -8.31
CA VAL A 245 -15.81 -4.37 -9.28
C VAL A 245 -15.03 -5.68 -9.40
N ARG A 246 -14.63 -6.30 -8.29
CA ARG A 246 -13.80 -7.53 -8.29
C ARG A 246 -14.45 -8.73 -9.01
N PRO A 247 -15.76 -8.98 -8.89
CA PRO A 247 -16.42 -9.99 -9.72
C PRO A 247 -16.32 -9.72 -11.23
N VAL A 248 -16.29 -8.46 -11.64
CA VAL A 248 -16.15 -8.08 -13.06
C VAL A 248 -14.68 -8.15 -13.48
N SER A 249 -13.76 -7.55 -12.72
CA SER A 249 -12.32 -7.56 -13.01
C SER A 249 -11.80 -8.98 -13.17
N ARG A 250 -12.13 -9.90 -12.26
CA ARG A 250 -11.67 -11.30 -12.36
C ARG A 250 -12.11 -12.00 -13.65
N ARG A 251 -13.30 -11.69 -14.16
CA ARG A 251 -13.75 -12.25 -15.45
C ARG A 251 -12.92 -11.71 -16.60
N ILE A 252 -12.63 -10.40 -16.59
CA ILE A 252 -11.76 -9.75 -17.57
C ILE A 252 -10.33 -10.29 -17.45
N THR A 253 -9.80 -10.42 -16.24
CA THR A 253 -8.49 -11.03 -15.96
C THR A 253 -8.41 -12.45 -16.50
N ALA A 254 -9.44 -13.28 -16.36
CA ALA A 254 -9.45 -14.62 -16.93
C ALA A 254 -9.32 -14.61 -18.46
N VAL A 255 -9.92 -13.63 -19.14
CA VAL A 255 -9.75 -13.41 -20.59
C VAL A 255 -8.33 -12.93 -20.89
N GLY A 256 -7.82 -11.94 -20.15
CA GLY A 256 -6.47 -11.42 -20.33
C GLY A 256 -5.39 -12.48 -20.14
N LEU A 257 -5.55 -13.39 -19.17
CA LEU A 257 -4.65 -14.51 -18.94
C LEU A 257 -4.70 -15.57 -20.04
N ARG A 258 -5.82 -15.70 -20.77
CA ARG A 258 -5.94 -16.59 -21.95
C ARG A 258 -5.24 -16.01 -23.18
N HIS A 259 -5.10 -14.69 -23.23
CA HIS A 259 -4.47 -13.95 -24.33
C HIS A 259 -3.10 -13.35 -23.95
N ASP A 260 -2.51 -13.79 -22.83
CA ASP A 260 -1.20 -13.33 -22.34
C ASP A 260 -1.06 -11.79 -22.28
N TRP A 261 -2.12 -11.09 -21.87
CA TRP A 261 -2.08 -9.63 -21.70
C TRP A 261 -0.97 -9.20 -20.73
N GLN A 262 -0.28 -8.12 -21.09
CA GLN A 262 0.77 -7.55 -20.26
C GLN A 262 0.19 -6.55 -19.25
N PRO A 263 0.54 -6.62 -17.95
CA PRO A 263 0.02 -5.71 -16.93
C PRO A 263 0.12 -4.23 -17.33
N ASN A 264 1.29 -3.78 -17.79
CA ASN A 264 1.52 -2.38 -18.12
C ASN A 264 0.64 -1.89 -19.28
N VAL A 265 0.33 -2.74 -20.26
CA VAL A 265 -0.58 -2.39 -21.37
C VAL A 265 -2.00 -2.21 -20.82
N VAL A 266 -2.44 -3.07 -19.91
CA VAL A 266 -3.75 -2.97 -19.25
C VAL A 266 -3.85 -1.68 -18.43
N THR A 267 -2.80 -1.30 -17.72
CA THR A 267 -2.74 -0.02 -16.98
C THR A 267 -2.88 1.19 -17.93
N VAL A 268 -2.18 1.19 -19.06
CA VAL A 268 -2.30 2.28 -20.05
C VAL A 268 -3.71 2.33 -20.64
N VAL A 269 -4.32 1.18 -20.93
CA VAL A 269 -5.71 1.12 -21.41
C VAL A 269 -6.67 1.68 -20.35
N SER A 270 -6.53 1.33 -19.06
CA SER A 270 -7.38 1.86 -17.98
C SER A 270 -7.28 3.39 -17.88
N LEU A 271 -6.06 3.93 -18.02
CA LEU A 271 -5.80 5.37 -18.03
C LEU A 271 -6.45 6.06 -19.23
N LEU A 272 -6.27 5.52 -20.45
CA LEU A 272 -6.88 6.06 -21.66
C LEU A 272 -8.41 6.05 -21.60
N MET A 273 -9.01 5.02 -20.98
CA MET A 273 -10.45 4.98 -20.75
C MET A 273 -10.93 6.10 -19.81
N GLY A 274 -10.18 6.40 -18.75
CA GLY A 274 -10.52 7.52 -17.87
C GLY A 274 -10.39 8.88 -18.57
N VAL A 275 -9.37 9.06 -19.41
CA VAL A 275 -9.25 10.27 -20.26
C VAL A 275 -10.42 10.36 -21.24
N LEU A 276 -10.79 9.24 -21.89
CA LEU A 276 -11.95 9.18 -22.78
C LEU A 276 -13.25 9.55 -22.04
N ALA A 277 -13.45 9.05 -20.80
CA ALA A 277 -14.59 9.43 -19.98
C ALA A 277 -14.62 10.95 -19.72
N ALA A 278 -13.49 11.56 -19.38
CA ALA A 278 -13.40 13.01 -19.21
C ALA A 278 -13.73 13.78 -20.50
N LEU A 279 -13.20 13.34 -21.65
CA LEU A 279 -13.51 13.94 -22.96
C LEU A 279 -15.00 13.83 -23.31
N LEU A 280 -15.62 12.69 -23.04
CA LEU A 280 -17.06 12.48 -23.22
C LEU A 280 -17.88 13.40 -22.32
N VAL A 281 -17.51 13.56 -21.04
CA VAL A 281 -18.14 14.53 -20.14
C VAL A 281 -17.99 15.95 -20.68
N ALA A 282 -16.80 16.30 -21.18
CA ALA A 282 -16.51 17.63 -21.71
C ALA A 282 -17.35 18.01 -22.93
N THR A 283 -18.07 17.08 -23.58
CA THR A 283 -19.03 17.41 -24.65
C THR A 283 -20.28 18.12 -24.13
N GLY A 284 -20.67 17.89 -22.87
CA GLY A 284 -21.96 18.35 -22.33
C GLY A 284 -23.19 17.67 -22.95
N TRP A 285 -23.03 16.63 -23.77
CA TRP A 285 -24.18 15.88 -24.29
C TRP A 285 -24.60 14.78 -23.31
N TRP A 286 -25.91 14.66 -23.05
CA TRP A 286 -26.44 13.71 -22.07
C TRP A 286 -25.99 12.27 -22.30
N TRP A 287 -26.15 11.75 -23.51
CA TRP A 287 -25.77 10.36 -23.80
C TRP A 287 -24.26 10.15 -23.70
N ALA A 288 -23.44 11.15 -24.03
CA ALA A 288 -22.01 11.08 -23.77
C ALA A 288 -21.71 10.98 -22.27
N TRP A 289 -22.46 11.65 -21.39
CA TRP A 289 -22.30 11.51 -19.94
C TRP A 289 -22.71 10.13 -19.44
N VAL A 290 -23.77 9.54 -19.99
CA VAL A 290 -24.17 8.15 -19.68
C VAL A 290 -23.05 7.19 -20.10
N VAL A 291 -22.52 7.33 -21.31
CA VAL A 291 -21.39 6.52 -21.78
C VAL A 291 -20.15 6.77 -20.92
N ALA A 292 -19.85 8.02 -20.55
CA ALA A 292 -18.73 8.36 -19.68
C ALA A 292 -18.83 7.69 -18.31
N ALA A 293 -20.03 7.67 -17.70
CA ALA A 293 -20.27 6.98 -16.44
C ALA A 293 -19.96 5.48 -16.54
N VAL A 294 -20.40 4.83 -17.63
CA VAL A 294 -20.10 3.41 -17.88
C VAL A 294 -18.61 3.19 -18.13
N VAL A 295 -17.98 4.02 -18.98
CA VAL A 295 -16.55 3.93 -19.30
C VAL A 295 -15.70 4.15 -18.05
N LEU A 296 -16.09 5.07 -17.16
CA LEU A 296 -15.38 5.34 -15.91
C LEU A 296 -15.42 4.13 -14.96
N LEU A 297 -16.58 3.48 -14.82
CA LEU A 297 -16.71 2.25 -14.02
C LEU A 297 -15.97 1.07 -14.65
N LEU A 298 -15.95 0.97 -15.99
CA LEU A 298 -15.18 -0.04 -16.68
C LEU A 298 -13.67 0.24 -16.55
N ALA A 299 -13.24 1.49 -16.59
CA ALA A 299 -11.85 1.89 -16.37
C ALA A 299 -11.40 1.44 -14.97
N LEU A 300 -12.21 1.65 -13.93
CA LEU A 300 -11.95 1.15 -12.57
C LEU A 300 -11.83 -0.39 -12.51
N ALA A 301 -12.67 -1.11 -13.27
CA ALA A 301 -12.59 -2.57 -13.35
C ALA A 301 -11.33 -3.06 -14.08
N VAL A 302 -10.95 -2.41 -15.19
CA VAL A 302 -9.74 -2.72 -15.97
C VAL A 302 -8.47 -2.35 -15.20
N ASP A 303 -8.50 -1.28 -14.41
CA ASP A 303 -7.43 -0.91 -13.49
C ASP A 303 -7.17 -2.00 -12.44
N CYS A 304 -8.20 -2.70 -11.99
CA CYS A 304 -8.01 -3.86 -11.12
C CYS A 304 -7.36 -5.08 -11.83
N VAL A 305 -7.47 -5.17 -13.16
CA VAL A 305 -7.01 -6.32 -13.95
C VAL A 305 -5.50 -6.33 -14.06
N ASP A 306 -4.82 -5.19 -14.18
CA ASP A 306 -3.36 -5.15 -14.33
C ASP A 306 -2.66 -5.81 -13.12
N GLY A 307 -3.07 -5.47 -11.91
CA GLY A 307 -2.50 -5.95 -10.67
C GLY A 307 -2.90 -7.40 -10.42
N GLU A 308 -4.10 -7.81 -10.85
CA GLU A 308 -4.52 -9.21 -10.82
C GLU A 308 -3.65 -10.07 -11.75
N ILE A 309 -3.39 -9.62 -12.98
CA ILE A 309 -2.46 -10.32 -13.89
C ILE A 309 -1.05 -10.33 -13.33
N ALA A 310 -0.56 -9.19 -12.82
CA ALA A 310 0.78 -9.08 -12.25
C ALA A 310 0.99 -10.05 -11.08
N ARG A 311 0.00 -10.15 -10.17
CA ARG A 311 0.05 -11.10 -9.04
C ARG A 311 -0.13 -12.54 -9.49
N PHE A 312 -1.10 -12.84 -10.36
CA PHE A 312 -1.33 -14.19 -10.87
C PHE A 312 -0.06 -14.76 -11.53
N THR A 313 0.53 -13.98 -12.45
CA THR A 313 1.71 -14.36 -13.23
C THR A 313 3.04 -14.12 -12.50
N ARG A 314 2.99 -13.46 -11.33
CA ARG A 314 4.13 -12.99 -10.54
C ARG A 314 5.08 -12.08 -11.34
N ARG A 315 4.52 -11.36 -12.33
CA ARG A 315 5.21 -10.36 -13.16
C ARG A 315 4.92 -8.98 -12.59
N PHE A 316 5.73 -8.57 -11.61
CA PHE A 316 5.69 -7.22 -11.07
C PHE A 316 6.65 -6.35 -11.87
N SER A 317 6.26 -5.10 -12.14
CA SER A 317 7.16 -4.15 -12.79
C SER A 317 7.13 -2.81 -12.06
N PRO A 318 8.29 -2.17 -11.87
CA PRO A 318 8.37 -0.79 -11.41
C PRO A 318 7.54 0.21 -12.21
N LEU A 319 7.52 0.06 -13.54
CA LEU A 319 6.76 0.93 -14.43
C LEU A 319 5.25 0.80 -14.15
N GLY A 320 4.77 -0.41 -13.93
CA GLY A 320 3.39 -0.66 -13.53
C GLY A 320 3.07 -0.02 -12.18
N ALA A 321 3.97 -0.10 -11.20
CA ALA A 321 3.79 0.56 -9.90
C ALA A 321 3.72 2.10 -10.04
N PHE A 322 4.58 2.69 -10.87
CA PHE A 322 4.53 4.12 -11.18
C PHE A 322 3.21 4.54 -11.86
N LEU A 323 2.77 3.80 -12.88
CA LEU A 323 1.54 4.11 -13.60
C LEU A 323 0.29 3.94 -12.71
N ASP A 324 0.23 2.90 -11.87
CA ASP A 324 -0.83 2.68 -10.88
C ASP A 324 -0.88 3.82 -9.84
N ALA A 325 0.29 4.25 -9.36
CA ALA A 325 0.42 5.34 -8.40
C ALA A 325 -0.17 6.67 -8.92
N VAL A 326 0.09 7.01 -10.18
CA VAL A 326 -0.27 8.31 -10.77
C VAL A 326 -1.64 8.27 -11.46
N GLY A 327 -1.96 7.15 -12.12
CA GLY A 327 -3.06 7.05 -13.08
C GLY A 327 -4.42 7.39 -12.48
N ASP A 328 -4.72 6.88 -11.29
CA ASP A 328 -6.01 7.13 -10.63
C ASP A 328 -6.29 8.60 -10.31
N ARG A 329 -5.23 9.39 -10.10
CA ARG A 329 -5.34 10.83 -9.82
C ARG A 329 -5.58 11.60 -11.11
N VAL A 330 -4.84 11.24 -12.17
CA VAL A 330 -5.03 11.83 -13.51
C VAL A 330 -6.47 11.62 -13.99
N LYS A 331 -7.00 10.40 -13.86
CA LYS A 331 -8.39 10.08 -14.23
C LYS A 331 -9.40 10.93 -13.46
N GLU A 332 -9.28 10.97 -12.12
CA GLU A 332 -10.22 11.69 -11.25
C GLU A 332 -10.20 13.21 -11.53
N TYR A 333 -9.01 13.82 -11.64
CA TYR A 333 -8.89 15.27 -11.86
C TYR A 333 -9.26 15.68 -13.29
N ALA A 334 -9.00 14.85 -14.29
CA ALA A 334 -9.49 15.09 -15.65
C ALA A 334 -11.03 15.14 -15.71
N VAL A 335 -11.72 14.23 -15.00
CA VAL A 335 -13.19 14.24 -14.94
C VAL A 335 -13.71 15.47 -14.20
N LEU A 336 -13.09 15.87 -13.09
CA LEU A 336 -13.47 17.11 -12.39
C LEU A 336 -13.31 18.34 -13.28
N ALA A 337 -12.21 18.43 -14.02
CA ALA A 337 -11.97 19.51 -14.98
C ALA A 337 -13.04 19.55 -16.08
N ALA A 338 -13.39 18.39 -16.63
CA ALA A 338 -14.43 18.28 -17.66
C ALA A 338 -15.81 18.72 -17.15
N VAL A 339 -16.19 18.29 -15.94
CA VAL A 339 -17.46 18.71 -15.30
C VAL A 339 -17.47 20.22 -15.04
N ALA A 340 -16.37 20.77 -14.52
CA ALA A 340 -16.23 22.20 -14.28
C ALA A 340 -16.33 23.04 -15.55
N ALA A 341 -15.66 22.59 -16.63
CA ALA A 341 -15.73 23.24 -17.94
C ALA A 341 -17.16 23.24 -18.49
N VAL A 342 -17.92 22.16 -18.31
CA VAL A 342 -19.34 22.13 -18.70
C VAL A 342 -20.15 23.13 -17.87
N ALA A 343 -19.96 23.18 -16.54
CA ALA A 343 -20.66 24.13 -15.67
C ALA A 343 -20.42 25.58 -16.11
N VAL A 344 -19.18 25.93 -16.42
CA VAL A 344 -18.81 27.29 -16.87
C VAL A 344 -19.47 27.65 -18.19
N ARG A 345 -19.54 26.73 -19.16
CA ARG A 345 -20.29 26.95 -20.41
C ARG A 345 -21.80 27.13 -20.19
N GLU A 346 -22.32 26.63 -19.07
CA GLU A 346 -23.71 26.82 -18.62
C GLU A 346 -23.88 28.05 -17.71
N GLY A 347 -22.85 28.90 -17.58
CA GLY A 347 -22.89 30.10 -16.74
C GLY A 347 -22.76 29.85 -15.23
N GLN A 348 -22.35 28.65 -14.81
CA GLN A 348 -22.21 28.26 -13.41
C GLN A 348 -20.74 28.28 -12.95
N PRO A 349 -20.46 28.57 -11.66
CA PRO A 349 -19.10 28.62 -11.13
C PRO A 349 -18.50 27.22 -10.87
N GLY A 350 -18.19 26.50 -11.95
CA GLY A 350 -17.65 25.14 -11.89
C GLY A 350 -16.26 25.04 -11.25
N TRP A 351 -15.34 25.94 -11.63
CA TRP A 351 -13.94 25.85 -11.19
C TRP A 351 -13.75 25.99 -9.67
N PRO A 352 -14.41 26.92 -8.95
CA PRO A 352 -14.28 27.00 -7.50
C PRO A 352 -14.64 25.69 -6.79
N VAL A 353 -15.74 25.04 -7.19
CA VAL A 353 -16.18 23.78 -6.57
C VAL A 353 -15.25 22.63 -6.96
N ALA A 354 -14.76 22.59 -8.21
CA ALA A 354 -13.80 21.58 -8.64
C ALA A 354 -12.43 21.73 -7.94
N ILE A 355 -11.94 22.96 -7.75
CA ILE A 355 -10.75 23.25 -6.95
C ILE A 355 -10.98 22.77 -5.52
N ALA A 356 -12.07 23.18 -4.86
CA ALA A 356 -12.37 22.74 -3.50
C ALA A 356 -12.44 21.20 -3.38
N THR A 357 -13.02 20.54 -4.39
CA THR A 357 -13.09 19.07 -4.45
C THR A 357 -11.71 18.44 -4.57
N MET A 358 -10.87 18.92 -5.49
CA MET A 358 -9.49 18.45 -5.65
C MET A 358 -8.68 18.67 -4.37
N VAL A 359 -8.86 19.83 -3.71
CA VAL A 359 -8.21 20.15 -2.44
C VAL A 359 -8.61 19.15 -1.37
N ALA A 360 -9.91 18.92 -1.16
CA ALA A 360 -10.41 17.98 -0.15
C ALA A 360 -9.94 16.54 -0.42
N VAL A 361 -9.95 16.10 -1.69
CA VAL A 361 -9.44 14.78 -2.08
C VAL A 361 -7.94 14.66 -1.81
N THR A 362 -7.16 15.70 -2.12
CA THR A 362 -5.71 15.71 -1.89
C THR A 362 -5.38 15.71 -0.40
N VAL A 363 -6.04 16.56 0.40
CA VAL A 363 -5.92 16.57 1.88
C VAL A 363 -6.14 15.17 2.45
N ARG A 364 -7.23 14.52 2.06
CA ARG A 364 -7.56 13.17 2.52
C ARG A 364 -6.41 12.18 2.26
N HIS A 365 -5.76 12.27 1.10
CA HIS A 365 -4.68 11.35 0.75
C HIS A 365 -3.38 11.66 1.48
N LEU A 366 -2.96 12.93 1.51
CA LEU A 366 -1.75 13.36 2.21
C LEU A 366 -1.80 12.95 3.67
N GLU A 367 -2.87 13.30 4.37
CA GLU A 367 -3.00 12.97 5.80
C GLU A 367 -3.17 11.48 6.04
N ASN A 368 -3.82 10.74 5.13
CA ASN A 368 -3.93 9.30 5.31
C ASN A 368 -2.58 8.61 5.15
N ASP A 369 -1.77 9.00 4.19
CA ASP A 369 -0.44 8.42 3.96
C ASP A 369 0.54 8.77 5.08
N THR A 370 0.64 10.04 5.48
CA THR A 370 1.55 10.45 6.57
C THR A 370 1.16 9.80 7.89
N TYR A 371 -0.14 9.69 8.17
CA TYR A 371 -0.62 8.98 9.35
C TYR A 371 -0.41 7.46 9.25
N ASP A 372 -0.62 6.85 8.08
CA ASP A 372 -0.38 5.42 7.86
C ASP A 372 1.12 5.07 7.99
N HIS A 373 2.01 5.94 7.53
CA HIS A 373 3.46 5.83 7.75
C HIS A 373 3.79 5.89 9.25
N ARG A 374 3.25 6.88 9.97
CA ARG A 374 3.41 7.02 11.43
C ARG A 374 2.95 5.77 12.20
N ILE A 375 1.74 5.28 11.96
CA ILE A 375 1.23 4.10 12.67
C ILE A 375 1.94 2.81 12.22
N GLY A 376 2.65 2.84 11.08
CA GLY A 376 3.49 1.76 10.61
C GLY A 376 4.52 1.36 11.65
N PHE A 377 5.13 2.31 12.36
CA PHE A 377 6.06 2.04 13.47
C PHE A 377 5.36 1.32 14.64
N ALA A 378 4.18 1.79 15.03
CA ALA A 378 3.39 1.18 16.12
C ALA A 378 2.88 -0.23 15.79
N ARG A 379 2.82 -0.58 14.50
CA ARG A 379 2.30 -1.86 14.00
C ARG A 379 3.39 -2.78 13.47
N ALA A 380 4.64 -2.31 13.40
CA ALA A 380 5.74 -3.08 12.87
C ALA A 380 5.88 -4.40 13.63
N SER A 381 5.95 -5.51 12.91
CA SER A 381 6.18 -6.82 13.52
C SER A 381 7.52 -6.83 14.27
N VAL A 382 7.51 -7.34 15.50
CA VAL A 382 8.70 -7.53 16.35
C VAL A 382 8.86 -9.02 16.68
N ALA A 383 10.08 -9.55 16.59
CA ALA A 383 10.35 -10.92 16.98
C ALA A 383 10.32 -11.07 18.51
N ASP A 384 9.66 -12.11 19.03
CA ASP A 384 9.70 -12.45 20.46
C ASP A 384 11.07 -13.07 20.82
N LEU A 385 12.07 -12.22 21.05
CA LEU A 385 13.42 -12.65 21.47
C LEU A 385 13.37 -13.31 22.85
N LEU A 386 13.43 -14.64 22.87
CA LEU A 386 13.26 -15.45 24.07
C LEU A 386 14.09 -16.74 23.97
N PRO A 387 14.49 -17.36 25.10
CA PRO A 387 14.96 -18.73 25.11
C PRO A 387 13.94 -19.65 24.42
N VAL A 388 14.43 -20.56 23.59
CA VAL A 388 13.57 -21.43 22.77
C VAL A 388 12.73 -22.40 23.61
N ASP A 389 13.13 -22.70 24.84
CA ASP A 389 12.43 -23.52 25.83
C ASP A 389 11.45 -22.75 26.73
N ALA A 390 11.38 -21.42 26.62
CA ALA A 390 10.45 -20.61 27.40
C ALA A 390 8.99 -20.98 27.08
N THR A 391 8.20 -21.41 28.06
CA THR A 391 6.85 -21.95 27.81
C THR A 391 5.84 -20.92 27.32
N ARG A 392 6.05 -19.64 27.63
CA ARG A 392 5.14 -18.52 27.27
C ARG A 392 5.88 -17.45 26.47
N ASP A 393 5.16 -16.82 25.57
CA ASP A 393 5.64 -15.73 24.73
C ASP A 393 5.54 -14.34 25.39
N LEU A 394 5.94 -13.27 24.68
CA LEU A 394 6.03 -11.91 25.25
C LEU A 394 4.70 -11.14 25.34
N GLY A 395 3.56 -11.76 25.01
CA GLY A 395 2.30 -11.02 25.06
C GLY A 395 1.77 -10.82 26.47
N THR A 396 0.83 -9.88 26.59
CA THR A 396 0.32 -9.39 27.89
C THR A 396 -0.30 -10.50 28.73
N GLU A 397 -0.10 -10.45 30.05
CA GLU A 397 -0.80 -11.32 30.99
C GLU A 397 -2.33 -11.21 30.82
N GLY A 398 -3.03 -12.35 30.90
CA GLY A 398 -4.48 -12.42 30.65
C GLY A 398 -4.90 -12.33 29.18
N ALA A 399 -3.96 -12.17 28.23
CA ALA A 399 -4.30 -12.29 26.81
C ALA A 399 -4.88 -13.67 26.50
N ARG A 400 -5.88 -13.70 25.61
CA ARG A 400 -6.48 -14.95 25.11
C ARG A 400 -5.40 -15.85 24.52
N THR A 401 -5.51 -17.16 24.72
CA THR A 401 -4.62 -18.17 24.13
C THR A 401 -5.28 -18.95 23.00
N GLN A 402 -6.52 -18.58 22.66
CA GLN A 402 -7.31 -19.18 21.58
C GLN A 402 -7.49 -18.18 20.44
N LEU A 403 -7.62 -18.71 19.24
CA LEU A 403 -7.85 -17.91 18.03
C LEU A 403 -9.20 -17.20 18.12
N ALA A 404 -9.26 -15.95 17.65
CA ALA A 404 -10.51 -15.18 17.63
C ALA A 404 -11.60 -15.95 16.87
N PRO A 405 -12.87 -15.90 17.31
CA PRO A 405 -13.97 -16.33 16.47
C PRO A 405 -14.07 -15.42 15.23
N ALA A 406 -14.68 -15.94 14.17
CA ALA A 406 -15.00 -15.16 12.98
C ALA A 406 -15.89 -13.95 13.35
N PRO A 407 -15.75 -12.81 12.64
CA PRO A 407 -16.55 -11.63 12.93
C PRO A 407 -18.04 -11.93 12.73
N THR A 408 -18.88 -11.42 13.62
CA THR A 408 -20.34 -11.54 13.49
C THR A 408 -20.86 -10.73 12.29
N ARG A 409 -22.12 -10.97 11.89
CA ARG A 409 -22.76 -10.18 10.83
C ARG A 409 -22.82 -8.68 11.17
N SER A 410 -23.09 -8.34 12.42
CA SER A 410 -23.12 -6.94 12.87
C SER A 410 -21.73 -6.31 12.84
N GLN A 411 -20.70 -7.02 13.29
CA GLN A 411 -19.30 -6.55 13.20
C GLN A 411 -18.88 -6.33 11.75
N SER A 412 -19.26 -7.23 10.84
CA SER A 412 -19.00 -7.12 9.41
C SER A 412 -19.74 -5.92 8.79
N ALA A 413 -21.01 -5.71 9.14
CA ALA A 413 -21.78 -4.56 8.66
C ALA A 413 -21.18 -3.23 9.14
N VAL A 414 -20.79 -3.15 10.42
CA VAL A 414 -20.10 -1.96 10.98
C VAL A 414 -18.76 -1.72 10.30
N PHE A 415 -17.98 -2.78 10.03
CA PHE A 415 -16.73 -2.69 9.29
C PHE A 415 -16.95 -2.09 7.89
N TRP A 416 -17.93 -2.60 7.15
CA TRP A 416 -18.24 -2.12 5.80
C TRP A 416 -18.82 -0.71 5.81
N ALA A 417 -19.71 -0.37 6.74
CA ALA A 417 -20.23 0.99 6.89
C ALA A 417 -19.10 1.98 7.16
N LYS A 418 -18.19 1.65 8.08
CA LYS A 418 -16.99 2.46 8.32
C LYS A 418 -16.13 2.57 7.06
N LYS A 419 -15.90 1.48 6.33
CA LYS A 419 -15.14 1.50 5.07
C LYS A 419 -15.78 2.39 4.00
N VAL A 420 -17.11 2.41 3.88
CA VAL A 420 -17.83 3.30 2.95
C VAL A 420 -17.68 4.77 3.37
N ILE A 421 -17.81 5.08 4.67
CA ILE A 421 -17.63 6.45 5.19
C ILE A 421 -16.21 6.97 4.92
N HIS A 422 -15.19 6.10 4.90
CA HIS A 422 -13.83 6.51 4.52
C HIS A 422 -13.72 6.93 3.05
N LEU A 423 -14.77 6.72 2.25
CA LEU A 423 -14.86 7.08 0.84
C LEU A 423 -13.63 6.69 -0.01
N PRO A 424 -13.32 5.38 -0.13
CA PRO A 424 -12.24 4.89 -1.00
C PRO A 424 -12.48 5.23 -2.48
N ILE A 425 -11.47 4.96 -3.32
CA ILE A 425 -11.43 5.37 -4.73
C ILE A 425 -12.66 4.85 -5.49
N ALA A 426 -13.00 3.57 -5.32
CA ALA A 426 -14.12 2.94 -6.00
C ALA A 426 -15.47 3.59 -5.64
N GLU A 427 -15.69 3.93 -4.38
CA GLU A 427 -16.89 4.62 -3.91
C GLU A 427 -17.01 6.04 -4.50
N ARG A 428 -15.89 6.77 -4.67
CA ARG A 428 -15.90 8.08 -5.34
C ARG A 428 -16.25 7.97 -6.81
N TYR A 429 -15.67 7.01 -7.51
CA TYR A 429 -15.96 6.76 -8.92
C TYR A 429 -17.42 6.36 -9.13
N LEU A 430 -17.99 5.58 -8.20
CA LEU A 430 -19.42 5.29 -8.19
C LEU A 430 -20.26 6.55 -8.00
N LEU A 431 -19.94 7.41 -7.04
CA LEU A 431 -20.65 8.68 -6.83
C LEU A 431 -20.59 9.58 -8.07
N ILE A 432 -19.42 9.71 -8.70
CA ILE A 432 -19.25 10.47 -9.94
C ILE A 432 -20.11 9.87 -11.04
N ALA A 433 -20.00 8.56 -11.28
CA ALA A 433 -20.75 7.88 -12.33
C ALA A 433 -22.28 8.04 -12.16
N LEU A 434 -22.79 7.86 -10.95
CA LEU A 434 -24.22 8.02 -10.66
C LEU A 434 -24.70 9.47 -10.82
N THR A 435 -23.90 10.44 -10.35
CA THR A 435 -24.29 11.86 -10.45
C THR A 435 -24.16 12.41 -11.86
N LEU A 436 -23.28 11.87 -12.72
CA LEU A 436 -23.25 12.17 -14.15
C LEU A 436 -24.60 11.85 -14.82
N LEU A 437 -25.34 10.84 -14.33
CA LEU A 437 -26.70 10.54 -14.81
C LEU A 437 -27.75 11.60 -14.41
N THR A 438 -27.36 12.77 -13.93
CA THR A 438 -28.29 13.88 -13.67
C THR A 438 -28.13 15.04 -14.65
N ARG A 439 -27.04 15.03 -15.43
CA ARG A 439 -26.60 16.14 -16.30
C ARG A 439 -26.36 17.48 -15.59
N ARG A 440 -26.34 17.49 -14.26
CA ARG A 440 -26.15 18.71 -13.46
C ARG A 440 -24.69 18.79 -13.00
N PRO A 441 -23.83 19.57 -13.69
CA PRO A 441 -22.39 19.55 -13.40
C PRO A 441 -22.07 19.97 -11.97
N LEU A 442 -22.73 21.01 -11.44
CA LEU A 442 -22.53 21.42 -10.05
C LEU A 442 -22.98 20.36 -9.04
N LEU A 443 -24.02 19.56 -9.35
CA LEU A 443 -24.45 18.49 -8.45
C LEU A 443 -23.35 17.43 -8.31
N VAL A 444 -22.70 17.06 -9.42
CA VAL A 444 -21.58 16.10 -9.42
C VAL A 444 -20.46 16.60 -8.50
N LEU A 445 -20.05 17.86 -8.67
CA LEU A 445 -18.96 18.46 -7.88
C LEU A 445 -19.33 18.59 -6.40
N TRP A 446 -20.52 19.11 -6.08
CA TRP A 446 -20.96 19.29 -4.69
C TRP A 446 -21.15 17.98 -3.95
N VAL A 447 -21.74 16.96 -4.57
CA VAL A 447 -21.92 15.64 -3.93
C VAL A 447 -20.56 15.05 -3.57
N LEU A 448 -19.60 15.10 -4.49
CA LEU A 448 -18.26 14.57 -4.24
C LEU A 448 -17.50 15.40 -3.19
N LEU A 449 -17.60 16.72 -3.24
CA LEU A 449 -16.99 17.62 -2.26
C LEU A 449 -17.53 17.33 -0.85
N VAL A 450 -18.85 17.34 -0.67
CA VAL A 450 -19.49 17.10 0.63
C VAL A 450 -19.17 15.71 1.15
N ALA A 451 -19.26 14.67 0.30
CA ALA A 451 -18.90 13.31 0.71
C ALA A 451 -17.43 13.22 1.16
N THR A 452 -16.53 13.90 0.45
CA THR A 452 -15.10 13.92 0.80
C THR A 452 -14.83 14.69 2.08
N ILE A 453 -15.48 15.84 2.30
CA ILE A 453 -15.39 16.60 3.55
C ILE A 453 -15.88 15.77 4.73
N VAL A 454 -17.01 15.07 4.59
CA VAL A 454 -17.52 14.16 5.64
C VAL A 454 -16.52 13.05 5.93
N ALA A 455 -15.92 12.46 4.89
CA ALA A 455 -14.88 11.44 5.06
C ALA A 455 -13.65 11.99 5.80
N VAL A 456 -13.15 13.17 5.41
CA VAL A 456 -12.04 13.87 6.07
C VAL A 456 -12.37 14.18 7.54
N ALA A 457 -13.55 14.74 7.81
CA ALA A 457 -13.99 15.06 9.16
C ALA A 457 -14.07 13.80 10.04
N TRP A 458 -14.61 12.70 9.49
CA TRP A 458 -14.71 11.42 10.20
C TRP A 458 -13.33 10.82 10.52
N THR A 459 -12.45 10.72 9.52
CA THR A 459 -11.15 10.05 9.71
C THR A 459 -10.16 10.95 10.44
N GLN A 460 -9.98 12.17 9.95
CA GLN A 460 -8.92 13.07 10.38
C GLN A 460 -9.33 13.77 11.65
N GLY A 461 -10.56 14.29 11.73
CA GLY A 461 -11.11 14.86 12.97
C GLY A 461 -11.06 13.85 14.12
N GLY A 462 -11.38 12.58 13.86
CA GLY A 462 -11.25 11.50 14.84
C GLY A 462 -9.80 11.26 15.30
N ARG A 463 -8.83 11.29 14.38
CA ARG A 463 -7.39 11.15 14.69
C ARG A 463 -6.84 12.33 15.46
N VAL A 464 -7.18 13.57 15.06
CA VAL A 464 -6.80 14.80 15.78
C VAL A 464 -7.36 14.76 17.20
N ALA A 465 -8.64 14.47 17.35
CA ALA A 465 -9.29 14.36 18.65
C ALA A 465 -8.62 13.29 19.53
N ALA A 466 -8.23 12.15 18.97
CA ALA A 466 -7.50 11.11 19.71
C ALA A 466 -6.15 11.61 20.24
N VAL A 467 -5.41 12.41 19.46
CA VAL A 467 -4.15 13.01 19.90
C VAL A 467 -4.39 14.07 20.97
N VAL A 468 -5.31 15.01 20.73
CA VAL A 468 -5.60 16.14 21.64
C VAL A 468 -6.12 15.66 22.99
N VAL A 469 -6.93 14.60 23.02
CA VAL A 469 -7.47 14.01 24.27
C VAL A 469 -6.49 13.02 24.91
N GLY A 470 -5.28 12.84 24.37
CA GLY A 470 -4.27 11.93 24.92
C GLY A 470 -4.62 10.44 24.81
N ARG A 471 -5.51 10.09 23.88
CA ARG A 471 -5.90 8.70 23.59
C ARG A 471 -5.04 8.04 22.51
N ASP A 472 -4.25 8.81 21.77
CA ASP A 472 -3.33 8.25 20.80
C ASP A 472 -2.14 7.58 21.51
N ARG A 473 -2.08 6.25 21.41
CA ARG A 473 -0.98 5.43 21.94
C ARG A 473 0.10 5.16 20.91
N THR A 474 -0.08 5.59 19.65
CA THR A 474 0.86 5.26 18.57
C THR A 474 2.07 6.18 18.56
N TRP A 475 1.95 7.42 19.07
CA TRP A 475 3.04 8.39 19.07
C TRP A 475 4.33 7.89 19.73
N ALA A 476 4.22 7.18 20.85
CA ALA A 476 5.39 6.70 21.60
C ALA A 476 6.29 5.73 20.81
N SER A 477 5.77 5.14 19.72
CA SER A 477 6.52 4.23 18.85
C SER A 477 7.23 4.92 17.69
N VAL A 478 6.97 6.22 17.46
CA VAL A 478 7.56 6.95 16.35
C VAL A 478 9.01 7.31 16.70
N PRO A 479 10.00 6.85 15.91
CA PRO A 479 11.40 7.15 16.19
C PRO A 479 11.73 8.61 15.86
N ARG A 480 12.61 9.21 16.65
CA ARG A 480 13.26 10.47 16.27
C ARG A 480 14.32 10.17 15.21
N THR A 481 14.21 10.80 14.05
CA THR A 481 15.19 10.70 12.98
C THR A 481 16.27 11.77 13.11
N GLU A 482 17.50 11.43 12.70
CA GLU A 482 18.62 12.39 12.65
C GLU A 482 18.60 13.26 11.39
N GLY A 483 17.88 12.84 10.34
CA GLY A 483 17.71 13.55 9.08
C GLY A 483 16.25 13.63 8.61
N PRO A 484 16.00 14.25 7.44
CA PRO A 484 14.65 14.42 6.90
C PRO A 484 13.89 13.10 6.83
N GLY A 485 12.69 13.09 7.41
CA GLY A 485 11.78 11.96 7.43
C GLY A 485 10.73 12.03 6.33
N HIS A 486 9.83 11.04 6.34
CA HIS A 486 8.74 10.90 5.37
C HIS A 486 7.87 12.16 5.25
N VAL A 487 7.53 12.79 6.38
CA VAL A 487 6.70 14.01 6.42
C VAL A 487 7.45 15.23 5.89
N ASP A 488 8.75 15.34 6.15
CA ASP A 488 9.56 16.51 5.81
C ASP A 488 9.61 16.74 4.29
N GLU A 489 9.79 15.67 3.54
CA GLU A 489 9.83 15.69 2.07
C GLU A 489 8.48 16.09 1.46
N GLN A 490 7.38 15.90 2.20
CA GLN A 490 6.04 16.28 1.76
C GLN A 490 5.69 17.74 2.08
N LEU A 491 6.50 18.48 2.86
CA LEU A 491 6.21 19.87 3.20
C LEU A 491 6.34 20.80 1.99
N ASP A 492 7.25 20.50 1.05
CA ASP A 492 7.60 21.35 -0.10
C ASP A 492 7.94 22.80 0.32
N LEU A 493 8.80 22.93 1.32
CA LEU A 493 9.26 24.24 1.81
C LEU A 493 10.13 24.93 0.74
N GLY A 494 9.78 26.15 0.40
CA GLY A 494 10.49 27.01 -0.54
C GLY A 494 11.64 27.80 0.09
N PRO A 495 12.24 28.72 -0.68
CA PRO A 495 13.44 29.46 -0.27
C PRO A 495 13.26 30.33 0.98
N LEU A 496 12.10 30.96 1.18
CA LEU A 496 11.87 31.83 2.34
C LEU A 496 11.74 31.02 3.62
N ALA A 497 10.96 29.94 3.59
CA ALA A 497 10.83 29.05 4.74
C ALA A 497 12.19 28.39 5.07
N ARG A 498 12.95 27.97 4.06
CA ARG A 498 14.30 27.41 4.26
C ARG A 498 15.32 28.44 4.77
N ALA A 499 15.25 29.70 4.32
CA ALA A 499 16.12 30.76 4.83
C ALA A 499 15.79 31.14 6.28
N ALA A 500 14.51 31.08 6.66
CA ALA A 500 14.07 31.28 8.04
C ALA A 500 14.51 30.16 8.99
N ALA A 501 15.08 29.07 8.45
CA ALA A 501 15.45 27.90 9.22
C ALA A 501 16.58 28.13 10.24
N VAL A 502 17.17 29.33 10.25
CA VAL A 502 18.29 29.71 11.13
C VAL A 502 17.85 29.88 12.61
N GLY A 503 16.55 30.07 12.88
CA GLY A 503 15.99 30.09 14.24
C GLY A 503 15.01 28.94 14.47
N ARG A 504 15.30 28.04 15.43
CA ARG A 504 14.39 26.92 15.77
C ARG A 504 13.21 27.41 16.61
N GLY A 505 12.05 27.48 15.99
CA GLY A 505 10.76 27.69 16.64
C GLY A 505 10.14 26.38 17.15
N SER A 506 9.04 26.50 17.89
CA SER A 506 8.23 25.35 18.28
C SER A 506 7.32 24.91 17.12
N PHE A 507 6.78 23.69 17.18
CA PHE A 507 5.74 23.25 16.23
C PHE A 507 4.57 24.25 16.14
N TRP A 508 4.21 24.87 17.27
CA TRP A 508 3.15 25.86 17.36
C TRP A 508 3.47 27.16 16.64
N THR A 509 4.75 27.54 16.54
CA THR A 509 5.20 28.67 15.71
C THR A 509 4.89 28.39 14.23
N GLY A 510 5.17 27.18 13.76
CA GLY A 510 4.85 26.77 12.39
C GLY A 510 3.35 26.70 12.15
N LEU A 511 2.58 26.16 13.11
CA LEU A 511 1.12 26.14 13.02
C LEU A 511 0.52 27.56 12.98
N ALA A 512 1.01 28.48 13.82
CA ALA A 512 0.60 29.87 13.79
C ALA A 512 0.93 30.52 12.43
N GLY A 513 2.09 30.20 11.85
CA GLY A 513 2.45 30.61 10.50
C GLY A 513 1.45 30.13 9.45
N VAL A 514 1.03 28.86 9.50
CA VAL A 514 -0.01 28.35 8.60
C VAL A 514 -1.37 29.00 8.86
N LEU A 515 -1.74 29.29 10.10
CA LEU A 515 -2.98 30.03 10.40
C LEU A 515 -2.96 31.45 9.80
N VAL A 516 -1.81 32.12 9.79
CA VAL A 516 -1.64 33.41 9.08
C VAL A 516 -1.88 33.22 7.57
N LEU A 517 -1.35 32.15 6.97
CA LEU A 517 -1.57 31.83 5.56
C LEU A 517 -3.02 31.42 5.24
N LEU A 518 -3.73 30.78 6.17
CA LEU A 518 -5.11 30.32 5.99
C LEU A 518 -6.16 31.38 6.28
N VAL A 519 -5.83 32.39 7.08
CA VAL A 519 -6.79 33.39 7.56
C VAL A 519 -6.38 34.79 7.13
N ALA A 520 -5.23 35.28 7.58
CA ALA A 520 -4.85 36.67 7.37
C ALA A 520 -4.60 37.01 5.90
N ALA A 521 -3.86 36.17 5.16
CA ALA A 521 -3.62 36.41 3.74
C ALA A 521 -4.93 36.34 2.91
N PRO A 522 -5.77 35.29 3.04
CA PRO A 522 -7.12 35.24 2.45
C PRO A 522 -8.02 36.43 2.77
N LEU A 523 -8.10 36.86 4.03
CA LEU A 523 -8.90 38.02 4.43
C LEU A 523 -8.38 39.31 3.79
N ALA A 524 -7.05 39.48 3.71
CA ALA A 524 -6.45 40.63 3.05
C ALA A 524 -6.71 40.64 1.53
N ILE A 525 -6.68 39.47 0.87
CA ILE A 525 -7.09 39.34 -0.54
C ILE A 525 -8.57 39.74 -0.70
N TRP A 526 -9.44 39.20 0.16
CA TRP A 526 -10.87 39.51 0.14
C TRP A 526 -11.18 40.98 0.38
N ALA A 527 -10.39 41.64 1.22
CA ALA A 527 -10.48 43.07 1.53
C ALA A 527 -9.80 43.98 0.50
N ASP A 528 -9.28 43.44 -0.61
CA ASP A 528 -8.54 44.17 -1.64
C ASP A 528 -7.30 44.92 -1.11
N LEU A 529 -6.58 44.28 -0.17
CA LEU A 529 -5.36 44.79 0.45
C LEU A 529 -4.14 43.93 0.04
N PRO A 530 -3.68 43.99 -1.23
CA PRO A 530 -2.67 43.08 -1.75
C PRO A 530 -1.31 43.19 -1.04
N GLY A 531 -0.91 44.39 -0.60
CA GLY A 531 0.32 44.56 0.19
C GLY A 531 0.26 43.89 1.57
N VAL A 532 -0.91 43.92 2.22
CA VAL A 532 -1.15 43.23 3.50
C VAL A 532 -1.17 41.71 3.28
N ALA A 533 -1.79 41.25 2.19
CA ALA A 533 -1.79 39.83 1.83
C ALA A 533 -0.36 39.31 1.59
N LEU A 534 0.47 40.07 0.87
CA LEU A 534 1.87 39.76 0.65
C LEU A 534 2.66 39.74 1.96
N ALA A 535 2.50 40.75 2.81
CA ALA A 535 3.16 40.79 4.12
C ALA A 535 2.75 39.60 5.00
N ALA A 536 1.46 39.27 5.05
CA ALA A 536 0.95 38.10 5.76
C ALA A 536 1.53 36.79 5.19
N ALA A 537 1.63 36.65 3.86
CA ALA A 537 2.23 35.48 3.23
C ALA A 537 3.72 35.32 3.57
N VAL A 538 4.49 36.40 3.55
CA VAL A 538 5.90 36.39 3.94
C VAL A 538 6.04 36.03 5.43
N VAL A 539 5.32 36.71 6.32
CA VAL A 539 5.39 36.45 7.77
C VAL A 539 4.97 35.01 8.09
N GLY A 540 3.85 34.54 7.53
CA GLY A 540 3.39 33.17 7.70
C GLY A 540 4.40 32.14 7.23
N SER A 541 5.03 32.37 6.08
CA SER A 541 6.07 31.48 5.52
C SER A 541 7.34 31.43 6.37
N LEU A 542 7.78 32.58 6.91
CA LEU A 542 8.92 32.63 7.83
C LEU A 542 8.62 31.87 9.13
N MET A 543 7.41 32.02 9.68
CA MET A 543 6.98 31.29 10.88
C MET A 543 6.88 29.77 10.65
N VAL A 544 6.38 29.34 9.48
CA VAL A 544 6.42 27.93 9.04
C VAL A 544 7.87 27.45 8.99
N GLY A 545 8.75 28.21 8.33
CA GLY A 545 10.17 27.90 8.24
C GLY A 545 10.91 27.87 9.58
N GLN A 546 10.43 28.59 10.60
CA GLN A 546 10.97 28.52 11.96
C GLN A 546 10.46 27.30 12.72
N GLY A 547 9.16 27.00 12.64
CA GLY A 547 8.53 25.97 13.46
C GLY A 547 8.50 24.56 12.88
N TRP A 548 8.53 24.41 11.55
CA TRP A 548 8.41 23.14 10.83
C TRP A 548 9.67 22.78 10.05
N GLN A 549 10.84 23.03 10.64
CA GLN A 549 12.13 22.63 10.07
C GLN A 549 12.32 21.12 10.16
N PRO A 550 12.83 20.47 9.10
CA PRO A 550 13.27 19.10 9.17
C PRO A 550 14.43 18.90 10.17
N PRO A 551 14.46 17.79 10.94
CA PRO A 551 13.43 16.75 11.01
C PRO A 551 12.23 17.19 11.88
N LEU A 552 11.04 17.25 11.27
CA LEU A 552 9.80 17.54 11.98
C LEU A 552 9.38 16.34 12.82
N HIS A 553 9.16 16.56 14.12
CA HIS A 553 8.81 15.49 15.04
C HIS A 553 7.81 15.97 16.10
N HIS A 554 6.51 15.84 15.82
CA HIS A 554 5.45 16.26 16.72
C HIS A 554 4.19 15.37 16.57
N PRO A 555 3.38 15.11 17.62
CA PRO A 555 2.17 14.27 17.50
C PRO A 555 1.14 14.68 16.43
N LEU A 556 1.26 15.89 15.88
CA LEU A 556 0.40 16.46 14.85
C LEU A 556 1.16 16.78 13.54
N ASP A 557 2.41 16.34 13.41
CA ASP A 557 3.24 16.59 12.21
C ASP A 557 2.62 16.09 10.91
N TRP A 558 1.91 14.97 10.96
CA TRP A 558 1.18 14.37 9.83
C TRP A 558 0.14 15.29 9.17
N GLN A 559 -0.31 16.36 9.84
CA GLN A 559 -1.21 17.38 9.27
C GLN A 559 -0.47 18.48 8.49
N ALA A 560 0.83 18.67 8.74
CA ALA A 560 1.58 19.81 8.20
C ALA A 560 1.56 19.88 6.66
N PRO A 561 1.78 18.77 5.90
CA PRO A 561 1.69 18.81 4.44
C PRO A 561 0.33 19.24 3.92
N ALA A 562 -0.75 18.72 4.52
CA ALA A 562 -2.11 19.04 4.11
C ALA A 562 -2.48 20.48 4.44
N ALA A 563 -2.03 21.00 5.58
CA ALA A 563 -2.28 22.38 5.99
C ALA A 563 -1.62 23.39 5.05
N LEU A 564 -0.37 23.14 4.60
CA LEU A 564 0.30 23.96 3.58
C LEU A 564 -0.39 23.87 2.22
N TRP A 565 -0.84 22.68 1.84
CA TRP A 565 -1.60 22.48 0.60
C TRP A 565 -2.92 23.27 0.60
N VAL A 566 -3.67 23.27 1.70
CA VAL A 566 -4.91 24.06 1.83
C VAL A 566 -4.60 25.55 1.77
N ALA A 567 -3.54 26.01 2.46
CA ALA A 567 -3.14 27.41 2.44
C ALA A 567 -2.78 27.89 1.02
N GLU A 568 -1.94 27.13 0.31
CA GLU A 568 -1.58 27.43 -1.07
C GLU A 568 -2.82 27.49 -1.98
N SER A 569 -3.66 26.47 -1.88
CA SER A 569 -4.84 26.34 -2.73
C SER A 569 -5.89 27.43 -2.47
N LEU A 570 -6.07 27.84 -1.22
CA LEU A 570 -7.01 28.88 -0.84
C LEU A 570 -6.56 30.25 -1.37
N VAL A 571 -5.28 30.58 -1.23
CA VAL A 571 -4.72 31.84 -1.78
C VAL A 571 -4.88 31.85 -3.30
N VAL A 572 -4.52 30.77 -4.00
CA VAL A 572 -4.68 30.69 -5.46
C VAL A 572 -6.15 30.83 -5.87
N ALA A 573 -7.07 30.14 -5.19
CA ALA A 573 -8.49 30.21 -5.50
C ALA A 573 -9.05 31.62 -5.33
N LEU A 574 -8.67 32.33 -4.27
CA LEU A 574 -9.11 33.70 -4.00
C LEU A 574 -8.49 34.71 -4.97
N LEU A 575 -7.21 34.57 -5.30
CA LEU A 575 -6.57 35.42 -6.31
C LEU A 575 -7.27 35.28 -7.67
N VAL A 576 -7.59 34.06 -8.10
CA VAL A 576 -8.33 33.83 -9.35
C VAL A 576 -9.75 34.39 -9.27
N HIS A 577 -10.44 34.20 -8.14
CA HIS A 577 -11.77 34.77 -7.91
C HIS A 577 -11.77 36.31 -8.09
N HIS A 578 -10.78 36.99 -7.52
CA HIS A 578 -10.69 38.45 -7.51
C HIS A 578 -10.21 39.06 -8.83
N THR A 579 -9.35 38.37 -9.58
CA THR A 579 -8.68 38.93 -10.77
C THR A 579 -9.26 38.47 -12.11
N ALA A 580 -9.71 37.23 -12.21
CA ALA A 580 -10.08 36.58 -13.48
C ALA A 580 -11.56 36.21 -13.56
N GLY A 581 -12.27 36.36 -12.45
CA GLY A 581 -13.59 35.78 -12.24
C GLY A 581 -13.54 34.26 -12.05
N VAL A 582 -14.57 33.73 -11.40
CA VAL A 582 -14.78 32.30 -11.08
C VAL A 582 -14.84 31.36 -12.30
N MET A 583 -14.72 31.89 -13.52
CA MET A 583 -14.83 31.15 -14.78
C MET A 583 -13.48 30.68 -15.35
N SER A 584 -12.35 31.15 -14.80
CA SER A 584 -11.02 30.78 -15.31
C SER A 584 -10.56 29.39 -14.85
N ALA A 585 -10.06 28.58 -15.80
CA ALA A 585 -9.47 27.28 -15.54
C ALA A 585 -8.02 27.35 -15.03
N ALA A 586 -7.37 28.52 -15.10
CA ALA A 586 -5.92 28.66 -14.87
C ALA A 586 -5.50 28.23 -13.46
N GLY A 587 -6.27 28.62 -12.44
CA GLY A 587 -6.01 28.19 -11.06
C GLY A 587 -6.14 26.68 -10.87
N TYR A 588 -7.12 26.05 -11.55
CA TYR A 588 -7.29 24.60 -11.51
C TYR A 588 -6.11 23.88 -12.17
N ALA A 589 -5.67 24.34 -13.35
CA ALA A 589 -4.52 23.77 -14.05
C ALA A 589 -3.22 23.88 -13.25
N TYR A 590 -2.97 25.05 -12.66
CA TYR A 590 -1.84 25.28 -11.76
C TYR A 590 -1.87 24.33 -10.55
N LEU A 591 -3.00 24.26 -9.84
CA LEU A 591 -3.12 23.41 -8.66
C LEU A 591 -3.07 21.92 -9.02
N CYS A 592 -3.49 21.51 -10.22
CA CYS A 592 -3.30 20.14 -10.71
C CYS A 592 -1.81 19.79 -10.83
N ALA A 593 -0.97 20.69 -11.34
CA ALA A 593 0.48 20.47 -11.43
C ALA A 593 1.12 20.35 -10.03
N VAL A 594 0.71 21.20 -9.09
CA VAL A 594 1.17 21.12 -7.70
C VAL A 594 0.67 19.84 -7.01
N ALA A 595 -0.60 19.48 -7.20
CA ALA A 595 -1.16 18.24 -6.66
C ALA A 595 -0.43 17.00 -7.21
N TYR A 596 -0.09 16.99 -8.50
CA TYR A 596 0.73 15.92 -9.09
C TYR A 596 2.05 15.75 -8.33
N HIS A 597 2.79 16.85 -8.08
CA HIS A 597 4.04 16.79 -7.34
C HIS A 597 3.86 16.19 -5.94
N ARG A 598 2.84 16.62 -5.21
CA ARG A 598 2.52 16.11 -3.87
C ARG A 598 2.25 14.60 -3.89
N TYR A 599 1.47 14.13 -4.87
CA TYR A 599 1.19 12.70 -5.03
C TYR A 599 2.44 11.92 -5.43
N ASP A 600 3.19 12.42 -6.39
CA ASP A 600 4.40 11.77 -6.86
C ASP A 600 5.44 11.65 -5.73
N THR A 601 5.64 12.67 -4.90
CA THR A 601 6.48 12.57 -3.69
C THR A 601 6.03 11.42 -2.78
N LEU A 602 4.73 11.39 -2.44
CA LEU A 602 4.12 10.39 -1.57
C LEU A 602 4.32 8.96 -2.13
N TYR A 603 3.91 8.73 -3.37
CA TYR A 603 3.95 7.40 -3.98
C TYR A 603 5.39 6.94 -4.25
N ARG A 604 6.27 7.85 -4.64
CA ARG A 604 7.69 7.53 -4.84
C ARG A 604 8.35 7.12 -3.53
N GLN A 605 8.11 7.85 -2.43
CA GLN A 605 8.61 7.45 -1.12
C GLN A 605 8.06 6.08 -0.69
N ARG A 606 6.75 5.88 -0.87
CA ARG A 606 6.08 4.63 -0.48
C ARG A 606 6.58 3.41 -1.25
N ASP A 607 6.76 3.55 -2.56
CA ASP A 607 7.01 2.41 -3.45
C ASP A 607 8.50 2.20 -3.74
N THR A 608 9.32 3.26 -3.67
CA THR A 608 10.78 3.18 -3.91
C THR A 608 11.64 3.38 -2.67
N GLY A 609 11.07 3.95 -1.58
CA GLY A 609 11.81 4.37 -0.40
C GLY A 609 12.63 5.66 -0.58
N ALA A 610 12.56 6.30 -1.75
CA ALA A 610 13.33 7.49 -2.08
C ALA A 610 12.43 8.72 -2.27
N ALA A 611 12.90 9.86 -1.76
CA ALA A 611 12.28 11.16 -2.00
C ALA A 611 12.74 11.78 -3.33
N PRO A 612 11.99 12.73 -3.89
CA PRO A 612 12.48 13.58 -4.97
C PRO A 612 13.74 14.36 -4.54
N PRO A 613 14.60 14.77 -5.48
CA PRO A 613 15.82 15.49 -5.15
C PRO A 613 15.52 16.90 -4.62
N ALA A 614 16.29 17.37 -3.63
CA ALA A 614 16.07 18.65 -2.96
C ALA A 614 16.05 19.89 -3.88
N TRP A 615 16.74 19.84 -5.02
CA TRP A 615 16.73 20.94 -6.00
C TRP A 615 15.33 21.14 -6.63
N LEU A 616 14.49 20.10 -6.68
CA LEU A 616 13.17 20.14 -7.30
C LEU A 616 12.25 21.12 -6.59
N SER A 617 12.28 21.15 -5.25
CA SER A 617 11.50 22.12 -4.47
C SER A 617 12.01 23.56 -4.72
N THR A 618 13.31 23.76 -4.89
CA THR A 618 13.86 25.09 -5.23
C THR A 618 13.44 25.53 -6.64
N ALA A 619 13.53 24.64 -7.64
CA ALA A 619 13.12 24.92 -9.01
C ALA A 619 11.60 25.16 -9.13
N GLY A 620 10.80 24.49 -8.29
CA GLY A 620 9.37 24.72 -8.15
C GLY A 620 9.01 25.84 -7.16
N LEU A 621 9.98 26.59 -6.65
CA LEU A 621 9.87 27.67 -5.65
C LEU A 621 9.28 27.28 -4.27
N GLY A 622 8.91 26.01 -4.05
CA GLY A 622 8.16 25.56 -2.88
C GLY A 622 6.86 26.34 -2.65
N VAL A 623 6.19 26.07 -1.53
CA VAL A 623 4.90 26.73 -1.21
C VAL A 623 5.06 28.24 -1.09
N ASP A 624 6.01 28.69 -0.28
CA ASP A 624 6.20 30.11 0.04
C ASP A 624 6.67 30.93 -1.16
N GLY A 625 7.62 30.41 -1.94
CA GLY A 625 8.10 31.13 -3.13
C GLY A 625 7.02 31.25 -4.20
N ARG A 626 6.20 30.21 -4.41
CA ARG A 626 5.05 30.30 -5.32
C ARG A 626 3.99 31.28 -4.81
N LEU A 627 3.64 31.23 -3.53
CA LEU A 627 2.68 32.15 -2.93
C LEU A 627 3.12 33.62 -3.06
N VAL A 628 4.37 33.91 -2.71
CA VAL A 628 4.93 35.27 -2.80
C VAL A 628 4.97 35.74 -4.25
N LEU A 629 5.41 34.90 -5.19
CA LEU A 629 5.41 35.26 -6.61
C LEU A 629 4.00 35.63 -7.10
N LEU A 630 3.01 34.79 -6.81
CA LEU A 630 1.62 35.03 -7.23
C LEU A 630 1.05 36.30 -6.61
N LEU A 631 1.32 36.56 -5.32
CA LEU A 631 0.86 37.76 -4.63
C LEU A 631 1.54 39.04 -5.14
N VAL A 632 2.85 39.00 -5.40
CA VAL A 632 3.58 40.13 -6.00
C VAL A 632 3.02 40.44 -7.39
N VAL A 633 2.78 39.44 -8.22
CA VAL A 633 2.24 39.64 -9.56
C VAL A 633 0.80 40.13 -9.50
N ALA A 634 -0.03 39.55 -8.63
CA ALA A 634 -1.40 40.01 -8.40
C ALA A 634 -1.44 41.47 -7.92
N TRP A 635 -0.45 41.91 -7.14
CA TRP A 635 -0.35 43.29 -6.67
C TRP A 635 0.12 44.26 -7.75
N LEU A 636 1.25 43.95 -8.41
CA LEU A 636 1.94 44.89 -9.30
C LEU A 636 1.39 44.87 -10.73
N VAL A 637 0.97 43.71 -11.21
CA VAL A 637 0.50 43.51 -12.58
C VAL A 637 -0.68 42.52 -12.60
N PRO A 638 -1.86 42.89 -12.06
CA PRO A 638 -2.99 41.96 -11.90
C PRO A 638 -3.40 41.25 -13.19
N GLY A 639 -3.35 41.94 -14.33
CA GLY A 639 -3.65 41.37 -15.65
C GLY A 639 -2.70 40.27 -16.12
N ALA A 640 -1.51 40.16 -15.51
CA ALA A 640 -0.54 39.10 -15.81
C ALA A 640 -0.77 37.82 -14.99
N LEU A 641 -1.65 37.82 -14.00
CA LEU A 641 -1.83 36.67 -13.11
C LEU A 641 -2.36 35.43 -13.85
N VAL A 642 -3.37 35.57 -14.71
CA VAL A 642 -3.92 34.42 -15.46
C VAL A 642 -2.91 33.85 -16.47
N PRO A 643 -2.23 34.68 -17.30
CA PRO A 643 -1.12 34.21 -18.12
C PRO A 643 -0.03 33.50 -17.29
N LEU A 644 0.36 34.08 -16.15
CA LEU A 644 1.35 33.49 -15.25
C LEU A 644 0.91 32.12 -14.74
N LEU A 645 -0.36 31.96 -14.32
CA LEU A 645 -0.87 30.67 -13.85
C LEU A 645 -0.82 29.59 -14.92
N TRP A 646 -1.12 29.92 -16.19
CA TRP A 646 -0.96 28.97 -17.30
C TRP A 646 0.49 28.61 -17.56
N VAL A 647 1.38 29.61 -17.62
CA VAL A 647 2.82 29.37 -17.81
C VAL A 647 3.39 28.54 -16.66
N ALA A 648 3.03 28.87 -15.42
CA ALA A 648 3.43 28.14 -14.22
C ALA A 648 2.86 26.72 -14.22
N ALA A 649 1.60 26.51 -14.62
CA ALA A 649 1.02 25.18 -14.72
C ALA A 649 1.81 24.29 -15.68
N VAL A 650 2.14 24.79 -16.87
CA VAL A 650 2.94 24.05 -17.86
C VAL A 650 4.37 23.83 -17.36
N TYR A 651 5.03 24.88 -16.85
CA TYR A 651 6.39 24.80 -16.31
C TYR A 651 6.50 23.76 -15.20
N LEU A 652 5.62 23.84 -14.19
CA LEU A 652 5.60 22.92 -13.05
C LEU A 652 5.24 21.51 -13.50
N ALA A 653 4.24 21.33 -14.39
CA ALA A 653 3.90 20.01 -14.91
C ALA A 653 5.08 19.36 -15.64
N VAL A 654 5.76 20.10 -16.53
CA VAL A 654 6.95 19.59 -17.23
C VAL A 654 8.07 19.26 -16.24
N LEU A 655 8.36 20.17 -15.30
CA LEU A 655 9.38 20.00 -14.28
C LEU A 655 9.14 18.72 -13.45
N TYR A 656 7.95 18.58 -12.89
CA TYR A 656 7.61 17.47 -11.99
C TYR A 656 7.44 16.15 -12.74
N VAL A 657 6.81 16.13 -13.90
CA VAL A 657 6.65 14.90 -14.70
C VAL A 657 8.00 14.43 -15.24
N ALA A 658 8.86 15.34 -15.72
CA ALA A 658 10.19 14.97 -16.21
C ALA A 658 11.09 14.45 -15.08
N GLU A 659 11.10 15.11 -13.92
CA GLU A 659 11.88 14.62 -12.78
C GLU A 659 11.32 13.28 -12.28
N SER A 660 10.00 13.12 -12.19
CA SER A 660 9.38 11.85 -11.81
C SER A 660 9.75 10.72 -12.77
N ALA A 661 9.58 10.92 -14.07
CA ALA A 661 9.96 9.93 -15.08
C ALA A 661 11.44 9.55 -15.00
N THR A 662 12.34 10.53 -14.84
CA THR A 662 13.78 10.27 -14.72
C THR A 662 14.16 9.61 -13.39
N GLY A 663 13.52 10.00 -12.28
CA GLY A 663 13.70 9.40 -10.97
C GLY A 663 13.31 7.93 -10.95
N TRP A 664 12.12 7.62 -11.46
CA TRP A 664 11.65 6.24 -11.63
C TRP A 664 12.56 5.45 -12.57
N HIS A 665 12.95 6.00 -13.72
CA HIS A 665 13.88 5.33 -14.64
C HIS A 665 15.23 5.01 -13.98
N ARG A 666 15.80 5.95 -13.21
CA ARG A 666 17.06 5.73 -12.46
C ARG A 666 16.92 4.61 -11.43
N TRP A 667 15.82 4.60 -10.69
CA TRP A 667 15.53 3.55 -9.72
C TRP A 667 15.38 2.18 -10.39
N ILE A 668 14.66 2.10 -11.50
CA ILE A 668 14.50 0.88 -12.32
C ILE A 668 15.83 0.35 -12.79
N ALA A 669 16.66 1.21 -13.38
CA ALA A 669 17.99 0.84 -13.85
C ALA A 669 18.89 0.34 -12.70
N ALA A 670 18.77 0.92 -11.51
CA ALA A 670 19.49 0.45 -10.33
C ALA A 670 19.05 -0.96 -9.88
N GLN A 671 17.75 -1.24 -9.88
CA GLN A 671 17.22 -2.58 -9.57
C GLN A 671 17.72 -3.64 -10.58
N ASN A 672 17.71 -3.31 -11.87
CA ASN A 672 18.18 -4.21 -12.92
C ASN A 672 19.68 -4.52 -12.80
N ARG A 673 20.51 -3.51 -12.53
CA ARG A 673 21.95 -3.71 -12.29
C ARG A 673 22.21 -4.56 -11.04
N ALA A 674 21.44 -4.35 -9.97
CA ALA A 674 21.55 -5.17 -8.76
C ALA A 674 21.16 -6.63 -9.01
N ALA A 675 20.24 -6.91 -9.94
CA ALA A 675 19.92 -8.26 -10.38
C ALA A 675 21.05 -8.87 -11.25
N GLN A 676 21.56 -8.14 -12.24
CA GLN A 676 22.62 -8.60 -13.13
C GLN A 676 23.95 -8.88 -12.41
N ASN A 677 24.34 -8.03 -11.45
CA ASN A 677 25.55 -8.25 -10.65
C ASN A 677 25.47 -9.51 -9.78
N LYS A 678 24.25 -9.98 -9.44
CA LYS A 678 24.06 -11.26 -8.77
C LYS A 678 24.16 -12.44 -9.73
N GLU A 679 23.78 -12.26 -10.98
CA GLU A 679 23.88 -13.29 -12.02
C GLU A 679 25.31 -13.43 -12.58
N GLY A 680 26.11 -12.37 -12.59
CA GLY A 680 27.51 -12.41 -13.07
C GLY A 680 28.55 -12.76 -11.99
N ALA A 681 28.15 -12.82 -10.71
CA ALA A 681 28.98 -13.27 -9.60
C ALA A 681 28.70 -14.72 -9.17
N ALA A 682 27.70 -15.36 -9.79
CA ALA A 682 27.40 -16.78 -9.73
C ALA A 682 27.92 -17.47 -11.00
#